data_AF-A0A8C7VTM9-F1
#
_entry.id   AF-A0A8C7VTM9-F1
#
_cell.length_a   1.000
_cell.length_b   1.000
_cell.length_c   1.000
_cell.angle_alpha   90.00
_cell.angle_beta   90.00
_cell.angle_gamma   90.00
#
_symmetry.space_group_name_H-M   'P 1'
#
loop_
_entity.id
_entity.type
_entity.pdbx_description
1 polymer ?
#
loop_
_entity_poly.entity_id
_entity_poly.type
_entity_poly.pdbx_seq_one_letter_code
_entity_poly.pdbx_strand_id
1 'polypeptide(L)'
;MPNHVFIFVSVTVWTVRFSQEPADQSVVLGGRVVLSCVVFNYSGIVQWTKDGLALGIGEGLKAWPRYRVLRVIDVGQYNLEISTAALSDDSLYECQATEAALRSRRAKLTILIPPDDPVIEGFPEILLRANASYNLSCVSRGAKPLALIEWQRDGVALEGAFSTTEVLPDRKRVTTRSFLPIIPEDKDTGRNFTCVASNRAVPMGKRTTVTLNVHHPPKVNLSMEPQSVLEGERVTFSCQATANPPIMGIRWAKGGVLLEGMRDSVFVTTADHSFHTEPVSCSVFNAVGHTNLSILVNVHYGPILKGAPTPITVDIDSDAKLNCKWTGNPPLTLTWTKKGSSMVLSNNEELVLKSVSQVDAGQYVCKAIVPRIGVGETEVTLTVNGPPIISSEPVQYAMRGERGEVKCYIASTPPPDKIVWAWKENVWEKEKGTLLERYTVEQSKPHSQGGAVLSTLTINNVMESDFHSPYNCTAWNSFGPGTMIITLEEKEIVPVGIIAGGTVGSSILLLIFLLALAFYLYRQRKGSRRGVTLGKPDIKVETVNKETHSLEEESGSVSTATRMVKAMYSVRGATGTTSSGPAGGPGGAVAAGAVPGVPGSRAGYCGLLDNNSQLTYDNYGYPAQYPTYRVGFAPPLEGGTDYSPPGTDYSPPRHTQRMQTHV
;
A
#
# COMPACT_ATOMS: atom_id res chain seq x y z
N MET A 1 12.91 129.84 -12.57
CA MET A 1 12.96 129.37 -13.97
C MET A 1 12.48 127.90 -14.00
N PRO A 2 11.94 127.38 -15.10
CA PRO A 2 10.90 126.33 -15.04
C PRO A 2 11.42 124.89 -14.89
N ASN A 3 10.55 124.02 -14.36
CA ASN A 3 10.74 122.58 -14.32
C ASN A 3 10.66 121.99 -15.75
N HIS A 4 11.73 121.34 -16.22
CA HIS A 4 11.66 120.47 -17.40
C HIS A 4 11.15 119.08 -17.01
N VAL A 5 9.84 118.88 -17.12
CA VAL A 5 9.23 117.54 -17.07
C VAL A 5 9.60 116.80 -18.35
N PHE A 6 10.51 115.83 -18.26
CA PHE A 6 10.80 114.91 -19.35
C PHE A 6 9.64 113.92 -19.52
N ILE A 7 8.68 114.28 -20.36
CA ILE A 7 7.61 113.37 -20.79
C ILE A 7 8.23 112.29 -21.67
N PHE A 8 8.45 111.10 -21.10
CA PHE A 8 8.72 109.89 -21.89
C PHE A 8 7.46 109.50 -22.67
N VAL A 9 7.28 110.09 -23.85
CA VAL A 9 6.32 109.61 -24.84
C VAL A 9 6.80 108.24 -25.30
N SER A 10 6.18 107.19 -24.78
CA SER A 10 6.38 105.82 -25.27
C SER A 10 5.80 105.72 -26.68
N VAL A 11 6.62 106.03 -27.68
CA VAL A 11 6.27 105.82 -29.10
C VAL A 11 6.15 104.32 -29.31
N THR A 12 4.92 103.82 -29.22
CA THR A 12 4.62 102.41 -29.39
C THR A 12 4.76 102.05 -30.87
N VAL A 13 5.98 101.72 -31.30
CA VAL A 13 6.23 101.29 -32.68
C VAL A 13 5.52 99.96 -32.88
N TRP A 14 4.45 99.97 -33.69
CA TRP A 14 3.59 98.82 -33.99
C TRP A 14 4.29 97.81 -34.92
N THR A 15 5.39 97.25 -34.41
CA THR A 15 6.24 96.27 -35.07
C THR A 15 5.46 95.02 -35.44
N VAL A 16 5.65 94.56 -36.68
CA VAL A 16 5.11 93.29 -37.17
C VAL A 16 5.74 92.15 -36.37
N ARG A 17 4.91 91.21 -35.91
CA ARG A 17 5.34 90.07 -35.08
C ARG A 17 4.30 88.96 -35.12
N PHE A 18 4.69 87.73 -34.80
CA PHE A 18 3.70 86.67 -34.55
C PHE A 18 2.94 86.96 -33.25
N SER A 19 1.62 86.90 -33.28
CA SER A 19 0.75 86.83 -32.09
C SER A 19 0.38 85.39 -31.74
N GLN A 20 0.38 84.49 -32.72
CA GLN A 20 0.28 83.05 -32.50
C GLN A 20 1.18 82.30 -33.48
N GLU A 21 2.09 81.47 -32.95
CA GLU A 21 2.97 80.61 -33.73
C GLU A 21 2.50 79.15 -33.71
N PRO A 22 2.74 78.36 -34.76
CA PRO A 22 2.36 76.96 -34.79
C PRO A 22 3.06 76.20 -33.67
N ALA A 23 2.35 75.28 -33.02
CA ALA A 23 2.88 74.37 -32.01
C ALA A 23 2.99 72.96 -32.60
N ASP A 24 3.84 72.13 -32.00
CA ASP A 24 3.86 70.69 -32.25
C ASP A 24 2.46 70.10 -32.02
N GLN A 25 2.00 69.29 -32.97
CA GLN A 25 0.69 68.67 -32.94
C GLN A 25 0.78 67.20 -33.37
N SER A 26 -0.13 66.38 -32.85
CA SER A 26 -0.28 64.99 -33.29
C SER A 26 -1.71 64.69 -33.71
N VAL A 27 -1.88 64.08 -34.88
CA VAL A 27 -3.20 63.74 -35.45
C VAL A 27 -3.18 62.28 -35.93
N VAL A 28 -4.30 61.58 -35.77
CA VAL A 28 -4.46 60.21 -36.29
C VAL A 28 -4.57 60.24 -37.82
N LEU A 29 -4.02 59.22 -38.48
CA LEU A 29 -4.10 59.01 -39.93
C LEU A 29 -5.55 59.20 -40.45
N GLY A 30 -5.71 59.99 -41.52
CA GLY A 30 -6.99 60.38 -42.08
C GLY A 30 -7.64 61.61 -41.41
N GLY A 31 -7.26 61.96 -40.18
CA GLY A 31 -7.82 63.09 -39.44
C GLY A 31 -7.46 64.47 -40.02
N ARG A 32 -8.30 65.47 -39.72
CA ARG A 32 -8.07 66.89 -40.05
C ARG A 32 -7.18 67.56 -39.00
N VAL A 33 -6.28 68.42 -39.43
CA VAL A 33 -5.40 69.21 -38.53
C VAL A 33 -5.27 70.66 -39.01
N VAL A 34 -5.04 71.59 -38.07
CA VAL A 34 -4.84 73.01 -38.36
C VAL A 34 -3.63 73.54 -37.58
N LEU A 35 -2.59 73.98 -38.28
CA LEU A 35 -1.43 74.65 -37.69
C LEU A 35 -1.68 76.16 -37.67
N SER A 36 -1.76 76.74 -36.46
CA SER A 36 -1.95 78.18 -36.30
C SER A 36 -0.78 79.00 -36.83
N CYS A 37 -1.06 80.11 -37.49
CA CYS A 37 -0.10 81.20 -37.70
C CYS A 37 -0.88 82.51 -37.77
N VAL A 38 -0.63 83.41 -36.82
CA VAL A 38 -1.24 84.74 -36.77
C VAL A 38 -0.14 85.78 -36.66
N VAL A 39 -0.09 86.70 -37.61
CA VAL A 39 0.92 87.75 -37.74
C VAL A 39 0.25 89.09 -37.45
N PHE A 40 0.54 89.64 -36.28
CA PHE A 40 -0.02 90.89 -35.82
C PHE A 40 0.46 92.07 -36.69
N ASN A 41 -0.47 92.94 -37.07
CA ASN A 41 -0.26 94.12 -37.92
C ASN A 41 0.32 93.80 -39.32
N TYR A 42 -0.10 92.69 -39.95
CA TYR A 42 0.39 92.27 -41.27
C TYR A 42 -0.70 91.69 -42.18
N SER A 43 -0.93 92.35 -43.33
CA SER A 43 -1.87 91.94 -44.38
C SER A 43 -1.23 91.23 -45.58
N GLY A 44 0.11 91.15 -45.62
CA GLY A 44 0.90 90.76 -46.78
C GLY A 44 0.96 89.26 -47.10
N ILE A 45 2.00 88.86 -47.82
CA ILE A 45 2.22 87.48 -48.29
C ILE A 45 2.86 86.63 -47.18
N VAL A 46 2.07 85.67 -46.69
CA VAL A 46 2.51 84.59 -45.82
C VAL A 46 2.58 83.29 -46.61
N GLN A 47 3.73 82.61 -46.50
CA GLN A 47 4.03 81.32 -47.12
C GLN A 47 4.29 80.28 -46.03
N TRP A 48 3.77 79.07 -46.22
CA TRP A 48 4.14 77.92 -45.40
C TRP A 48 5.23 77.10 -46.07
N THR A 49 6.15 76.57 -45.26
CA THR A 49 7.13 75.57 -45.69
C THR A 49 6.93 74.24 -44.97
N LYS A 50 7.42 73.16 -45.58
CA LYS A 50 7.34 71.77 -45.12
C LYS A 50 8.71 71.11 -45.32
N ASP A 51 9.39 70.78 -44.22
CA ASP A 51 10.84 70.43 -44.19
C ASP A 51 11.72 71.41 -44.99
N GLY A 52 11.33 72.71 -45.01
CA GLY A 52 11.99 73.78 -45.76
C GLY A 52 11.49 74.00 -47.19
N LEU A 53 10.75 73.07 -47.79
CA LEU A 53 10.14 73.24 -49.11
C LEU A 53 8.92 74.18 -49.02
N ALA A 54 8.88 75.22 -49.85
CA ALA A 54 7.72 76.11 -49.96
C ALA A 54 6.50 75.36 -50.51
N LEU A 55 5.35 75.48 -49.83
CA LEU A 55 4.09 74.84 -50.25
C LEU A 55 3.35 75.63 -51.35
N GLY A 56 3.67 76.91 -51.51
CA GLY A 56 3.03 77.84 -52.44
C GLY A 56 2.48 79.10 -51.74
N ILE A 57 1.85 79.97 -52.53
CA ILE A 57 1.23 81.23 -52.10
C ILE A 57 -0.25 81.21 -52.46
N GLY A 58 -1.10 81.76 -51.57
CA GLY A 58 -2.56 81.77 -51.70
C GLY A 58 -3.24 80.67 -50.90
N GLU A 59 -4.57 80.68 -50.89
CA GLU A 59 -5.38 79.76 -50.06
C GLU A 59 -5.38 78.33 -50.61
N GLY A 60 -5.55 78.19 -51.93
CA GLY A 60 -5.55 76.91 -52.65
C GLY A 60 -4.15 76.52 -53.11
N LEU A 61 -3.47 75.67 -52.33
CA LEU A 61 -2.11 75.22 -52.62
C LEU A 61 -2.12 74.14 -53.73
N LYS A 62 -2.02 74.56 -54.99
CA LYS A 62 -2.26 73.73 -56.19
C LYS A 62 -1.51 72.38 -56.23
N ALA A 63 -0.27 72.32 -55.72
CA ALA A 63 0.53 71.09 -55.67
C ALA A 63 0.17 70.16 -54.49
N TRP A 64 -0.65 70.63 -53.56
CA TRP A 64 -0.98 69.99 -52.29
C TRP A 64 -2.51 70.00 -52.07
N PRO A 65 -3.30 69.23 -52.85
CA PRO A 65 -4.77 69.35 -52.87
C PRO A 65 -5.50 69.00 -51.56
N ARG A 66 -4.80 68.45 -50.56
CA ARG A 66 -5.31 68.23 -49.19
C ARG A 66 -5.02 69.39 -48.22
N TYR A 67 -4.29 70.42 -48.68
CA TYR A 67 -3.79 71.53 -47.86
C TYR A 67 -4.47 72.84 -48.28
N ARG A 68 -4.85 73.67 -47.30
CA ARG A 68 -5.47 74.99 -47.53
C ARG A 68 -4.96 76.01 -46.51
N VAL A 69 -4.62 77.22 -46.95
CA VAL A 69 -4.31 78.33 -46.03
C VAL A 69 -5.60 79.07 -45.69
N LEU A 70 -6.01 79.01 -44.43
CA LEU A 70 -7.18 79.69 -43.88
C LEU A 70 -6.81 81.15 -43.52
N ARG A 71 -6.89 82.02 -44.53
CA ARG A 71 -6.57 83.45 -44.44
C ARG A 71 -7.74 84.26 -43.87
N VAL A 72 -7.48 85.11 -42.87
CA VAL A 72 -8.41 86.16 -42.40
C VAL A 72 -7.59 87.42 -42.14
N ILE A 73 -7.69 88.39 -43.05
CA ILE A 73 -6.76 89.52 -43.15
C ILE A 73 -6.90 90.48 -41.95
N ASP A 74 -8.13 90.77 -41.52
CA ASP A 74 -8.42 91.77 -40.47
C ASP A 74 -7.82 91.42 -39.10
N VAL A 75 -7.51 90.14 -38.87
CA VAL A 75 -6.85 89.62 -37.66
C VAL A 75 -5.45 89.06 -37.94
N GLY A 76 -4.95 89.17 -39.17
CA GLY A 76 -3.64 88.66 -39.59
C GLY A 76 -3.49 87.14 -39.50
N GLN A 77 -4.58 86.37 -39.64
CA GLN A 77 -4.56 84.91 -39.54
C GLN A 77 -4.22 84.26 -40.88
N TYR A 78 -3.34 83.26 -40.86
CA TYR A 78 -2.84 82.53 -42.03
C TYR A 78 -2.63 81.03 -41.71
N ASN A 79 -3.59 80.40 -41.02
CA ASN A 79 -3.46 79.03 -40.49
C ASN A 79 -3.38 77.99 -41.62
N LEU A 80 -2.52 76.98 -41.51
CA LEU A 80 -2.46 75.87 -42.48
C LEU A 80 -3.39 74.72 -42.05
N GLU A 81 -4.45 74.50 -42.80
CA GLU A 81 -5.32 73.34 -42.69
C GLU A 81 -4.80 72.20 -43.57
N ILE A 82 -4.83 70.98 -43.03
CA ILE A 82 -4.71 69.73 -43.81
C ILE A 82 -6.00 68.94 -43.57
N SER A 83 -6.78 68.72 -44.64
CA SER A 83 -8.16 68.21 -44.56
C SER A 83 -8.24 66.74 -44.13
N THR A 84 -7.29 65.93 -44.59
CA THR A 84 -7.10 64.52 -44.24
C THR A 84 -5.61 64.24 -44.19
N ALA A 85 -5.06 63.82 -43.04
CA ALA A 85 -3.62 63.68 -42.86
C ALA A 85 -3.09 62.29 -43.28
N ALA A 86 -1.91 62.26 -43.91
CA ALA A 86 -1.23 61.04 -44.37
C ALA A 86 0.22 60.97 -43.86
N LEU A 87 0.86 59.80 -43.89
CA LEU A 87 2.21 59.58 -43.36
C LEU A 87 3.31 60.44 -44.06
N SER A 88 3.02 60.95 -45.26
CA SER A 88 3.80 61.96 -45.98
C SER A 88 3.84 63.33 -45.31
N ASP A 89 2.94 63.59 -44.37
CA ASP A 89 2.71 64.92 -43.79
C ASP A 89 3.36 65.05 -42.41
N ASP A 90 3.87 63.94 -41.88
CA ASP A 90 4.73 63.86 -40.70
C ASP A 90 6.09 64.52 -40.98
N SER A 91 6.21 65.80 -40.61
CA SER A 91 7.15 66.77 -41.19
C SER A 91 7.26 68.01 -40.29
N LEU A 92 8.30 68.83 -40.46
CA LEU A 92 8.46 70.13 -39.79
C LEU A 92 7.84 71.25 -40.63
N TYR A 93 6.96 72.04 -40.03
CA TYR A 93 6.30 73.18 -40.68
C TYR A 93 6.78 74.50 -40.10
N GLU A 94 6.91 75.52 -40.97
CA GLU A 94 7.38 76.86 -40.61
C GLU A 94 6.56 77.89 -41.38
N CYS A 95 6.03 78.90 -40.68
CA CYS A 95 5.25 79.98 -41.26
C CYS A 95 6.16 81.19 -41.54
N GLN A 96 6.15 81.72 -42.76
CA GLN A 96 7.07 82.78 -43.19
C GLN A 96 6.29 84.00 -43.74
N ALA A 97 6.39 85.15 -43.07
CA ALA A 97 5.86 86.42 -43.54
C ALA A 97 6.95 87.10 -44.40
N THR A 98 6.86 86.90 -45.70
CA THR A 98 7.98 87.07 -46.63
C THR A 98 8.46 88.51 -46.75
N GLU A 99 7.55 89.47 -46.85
CA GLU A 99 7.87 90.90 -46.98
C GLU A 99 8.33 91.53 -45.66
N ALA A 100 7.93 90.94 -44.53
CA ALA A 100 8.39 91.33 -43.19
C ALA A 100 9.69 90.62 -42.76
N ALA A 101 10.23 89.72 -43.58
CA ALA A 101 11.37 88.85 -43.29
C ALA A 101 11.24 87.98 -42.01
N LEU A 102 10.02 87.76 -41.50
CA LEU A 102 9.78 86.98 -40.29
C LEU A 102 9.57 85.50 -40.60
N ARG A 103 10.12 84.63 -39.74
CA ARG A 103 9.88 83.18 -39.72
C ARG A 103 9.41 82.78 -38.33
N SER A 104 8.36 81.96 -38.23
CA SER A 104 7.93 81.43 -36.95
C SER A 104 8.92 80.38 -36.43
N ARG A 105 8.79 80.00 -35.17
CA ARG A 105 9.30 78.70 -34.70
C ARG A 105 8.80 77.57 -35.62
N ARG A 106 9.58 76.50 -35.71
CA ARG A 106 9.19 75.27 -36.40
C ARG A 106 8.26 74.45 -35.52
N ALA A 107 7.24 73.85 -36.14
CA ALA A 107 6.30 72.94 -35.50
C ALA A 107 6.37 71.56 -36.14
N LYS A 108 6.55 70.53 -35.32
CA LYS A 108 6.49 69.13 -35.76
C LYS A 108 5.04 68.66 -35.81
N LEU A 109 4.55 68.38 -37.01
CA LEU A 109 3.35 67.56 -37.17
C LEU A 109 3.74 66.08 -37.05
N THR A 110 3.10 65.37 -36.13
CA THR A 110 3.30 63.94 -35.90
C THR A 110 2.06 63.16 -36.31
N ILE A 111 2.18 62.31 -37.32
CA ILE A 111 1.06 61.47 -37.77
C ILE A 111 1.06 60.18 -36.95
N LEU A 112 -0.04 59.94 -36.24
CA LEU A 112 -0.26 58.74 -35.44
C LEU A 112 -0.97 57.68 -36.28
N ILE A 113 -0.46 56.46 -36.27
CA ILE A 113 -1.05 55.31 -36.97
C ILE A 113 -1.49 54.30 -35.91
N PRO A 114 -2.76 53.87 -35.91
CA PRO A 114 -3.24 52.85 -34.98
C PRO A 114 -2.52 51.51 -35.22
N PRO A 115 -2.35 50.67 -34.20
CA PRO A 115 -1.88 49.31 -34.40
C PRO A 115 -2.81 48.51 -35.31
N ASP A 116 -2.24 47.61 -36.11
CA ASP A 116 -2.97 46.47 -36.68
C ASP A 116 -3.49 45.58 -35.52
N ASP A 117 -4.61 44.90 -35.75
CA ASP A 117 -5.25 44.07 -34.72
C ASP A 117 -4.28 43.01 -34.19
N PRO A 118 -4.13 42.88 -32.85
CA PRO A 118 -3.16 41.97 -32.28
C PRO A 118 -3.53 40.52 -32.60
N VAL A 119 -2.52 39.70 -32.85
CA VAL A 119 -2.67 38.27 -33.13
C VAL A 119 -1.81 37.49 -32.14
N ILE A 120 -2.43 36.55 -31.40
CA ILE A 120 -1.73 35.57 -30.58
C ILE A 120 -1.44 34.33 -31.42
N GLU A 121 -0.22 33.81 -31.35
CA GLU A 121 0.16 32.58 -32.04
C GLU A 121 -0.52 31.36 -31.39
N GLY A 122 -1.30 30.62 -32.19
CA GLY A 122 -2.16 29.54 -31.72
C GLY A 122 -3.60 29.93 -31.33
N PHE A 123 -4.06 31.14 -31.70
CA PHE A 123 -5.49 31.48 -31.66
C PHE A 123 -6.34 30.47 -32.48
N PRO A 124 -7.55 30.06 -32.02
CA PRO A 124 -8.26 30.50 -30.82
C PRO A 124 -7.95 29.70 -29.53
N GLU A 125 -7.38 28.50 -29.65
CA GLU A 125 -7.07 27.62 -28.51
C GLU A 125 -5.64 27.06 -28.63
N ILE A 126 -4.82 27.27 -27.61
CA ILE A 126 -3.45 26.73 -27.54
C ILE A 126 -3.45 25.46 -26.72
N LEU A 127 -2.98 24.37 -27.35
CA LEU A 127 -2.72 23.11 -26.68
C LEU A 127 -1.36 23.14 -25.96
N LEU A 128 -1.38 22.97 -24.63
CA LEU A 128 -0.20 22.96 -23.76
C LEU A 128 -0.12 21.66 -22.95
N ARG A 129 1.03 21.38 -22.33
CA ARG A 129 1.21 20.29 -21.36
C ARG A 129 1.43 20.86 -19.96
N ALA A 130 0.75 20.32 -18.96
CA ALA A 130 0.85 20.79 -17.58
C ALA A 130 2.31 20.79 -17.07
N ASN A 131 2.67 21.83 -16.32
CA ASN A 131 3.99 22.09 -15.74
C ASN A 131 5.15 22.26 -16.74
N ALA A 132 4.89 22.25 -18.06
CA ALA A 132 5.91 22.56 -19.08
C ALA A 132 5.87 24.06 -19.41
N SER A 133 7.00 24.76 -19.23
CA SER A 133 7.07 26.20 -19.49
C SER A 133 6.79 26.54 -20.97
N TYR A 134 6.03 27.63 -21.18
CA TYR A 134 5.62 28.07 -22.50
C TYR A 134 5.64 29.60 -22.60
N ASN A 135 5.99 30.14 -23.76
CA ASN A 135 5.97 31.58 -24.02
C ASN A 135 4.81 31.91 -24.96
N LEU A 136 3.72 32.48 -24.42
CA LEU A 136 2.64 33.03 -25.24
C LEU A 136 3.19 34.20 -26.06
N SER A 137 3.07 34.17 -27.39
CA SER A 137 3.50 35.29 -28.25
C SER A 137 2.32 36.03 -28.85
N CYS A 138 2.38 37.36 -28.81
CA CYS A 138 1.42 38.26 -29.43
C CYS A 138 2.13 39.27 -30.32
N VAL A 139 1.61 39.49 -31.53
CA VAL A 139 2.15 40.43 -32.52
C VAL A 139 1.12 41.51 -32.83
N SER A 140 1.53 42.77 -32.83
CA SER A 140 0.77 43.89 -33.40
C SER A 140 1.66 44.70 -34.32
N ARG A 141 1.17 44.97 -35.54
CA ARG A 141 1.98 45.49 -36.66
C ARG A 141 1.63 46.95 -36.97
N GLY A 142 2.51 47.61 -37.74
CA GLY A 142 2.22 48.88 -38.42
C GLY A 142 2.04 50.13 -37.54
N ALA A 143 2.22 50.04 -36.22
CA ALA A 143 1.90 51.11 -35.29
C ALA A 143 2.86 52.33 -35.40
N LYS A 144 2.33 53.53 -35.15
CA LYS A 144 3.14 54.76 -35.00
C LYS A 144 2.53 55.72 -33.96
N PRO A 145 3.17 56.00 -32.81
CA PRO A 145 4.36 55.32 -32.28
C PRO A 145 4.11 53.82 -32.08
N LEU A 146 5.17 53.07 -31.75
CA LEU A 146 5.10 51.64 -31.43
C LEU A 146 3.94 51.30 -30.50
N ALA A 147 3.36 50.11 -30.67
CA ALA A 147 2.34 49.61 -29.77
C ALA A 147 2.97 49.18 -28.45
N LEU A 148 2.39 49.63 -27.34
CA LEU A 148 2.54 48.97 -26.05
C LEU A 148 1.66 47.72 -26.09
N ILE A 149 2.19 46.58 -25.65
CA ILE A 149 1.42 45.33 -25.54
C ILE A 149 1.36 44.91 -24.08
N GLU A 150 0.15 44.92 -23.53
CA GLU A 150 -0.18 44.44 -22.20
C GLU A 150 -0.86 43.07 -22.31
N TRP A 151 -0.49 42.15 -21.42
CA TRP A 151 -1.19 40.87 -21.26
C TRP A 151 -2.15 40.93 -20.10
N GLN A 152 -3.31 40.29 -20.25
CA GLN A 152 -4.35 40.20 -19.23
C GLN A 152 -4.85 38.76 -19.13
N ARG A 153 -5.11 38.26 -17.92
CA ARG A 153 -5.82 37.00 -17.68
C ARG A 153 -7.06 37.30 -16.86
N ASP A 154 -8.21 36.84 -17.33
CA ASP A 154 -9.51 37.03 -16.67
C ASP A 154 -9.80 38.52 -16.31
N GLY A 155 -9.30 39.44 -17.14
CA GLY A 155 -9.42 40.90 -16.97
C GLY A 155 -8.31 41.58 -16.13
N VAL A 156 -7.43 40.82 -15.47
CA VAL A 156 -6.35 41.34 -14.64
C VAL A 156 -5.04 41.37 -15.43
N ALA A 157 -4.31 42.49 -15.39
CA ALA A 157 -3.02 42.63 -16.07
C ALA A 157 -1.94 41.68 -15.50
N LEU A 158 -1.02 41.23 -16.36
CA LEU A 158 0.08 40.32 -16.03
C LEU A 158 1.44 40.98 -16.30
N GLU A 159 2.33 40.91 -15.32
CA GLU A 159 3.73 41.32 -15.44
C GLU A 159 4.64 40.16 -15.92
N GLY A 160 5.92 40.44 -16.11
CA GLY A 160 6.93 39.46 -16.56
C GLY A 160 6.96 39.24 -18.08
N ALA A 161 6.04 39.84 -18.83
CA ALA A 161 6.10 39.86 -20.30
C ALA A 161 7.24 40.77 -20.81
N PHE A 162 7.92 40.34 -21.88
CA PHE A 162 8.97 41.10 -22.54
C PHE A 162 8.62 41.34 -24.02
N SER A 163 9.02 42.50 -24.57
CA SER A 163 8.68 42.89 -25.93
C SER A 163 9.90 43.16 -26.79
N THR A 164 9.77 42.83 -28.07
CA THR A 164 10.73 43.06 -29.15
C THR A 164 10.08 43.93 -30.23
N THR A 165 10.86 44.71 -30.97
CA THR A 165 10.35 45.65 -31.97
C THR A 165 11.10 45.55 -33.28
N GLU A 166 10.36 45.69 -34.38
CA GLU A 166 10.86 45.66 -35.75
C GLU A 166 10.39 46.94 -36.47
N VAL A 167 11.34 47.73 -36.97
CA VAL A 167 11.03 48.98 -37.70
C VAL A 167 10.77 48.65 -39.17
N LEU A 168 9.62 49.09 -39.70
CA LEU A 168 9.24 48.83 -41.09
C LEU A 168 10.17 49.57 -42.08
N PRO A 169 10.23 49.15 -43.37
CA PRO A 169 11.08 49.78 -44.38
C PRO A 169 10.88 51.30 -44.58
N ASP A 170 9.71 51.84 -44.21
CA ASP A 170 9.42 53.28 -44.23
C ASP A 170 10.11 54.09 -43.11
N ARG A 171 10.78 53.41 -42.16
CA ARG A 171 11.46 53.98 -40.98
C ARG A 171 10.57 54.84 -40.07
N LYS A 172 9.24 54.76 -40.22
CA LYS A 172 8.26 55.52 -39.44
C LYS A 172 7.29 54.64 -38.64
N ARG A 173 6.98 53.43 -39.11
CA ARG A 173 6.12 52.44 -38.41
C ARG A 173 6.94 51.34 -37.73
N VAL A 174 6.35 50.74 -36.70
CA VAL A 174 6.97 49.68 -35.88
C VAL A 174 5.98 48.54 -35.67
N THR A 175 6.46 47.30 -35.83
CA THR A 175 5.80 46.09 -35.31
C THR A 175 6.32 45.82 -33.91
N THR A 176 5.42 45.57 -32.95
CA THR A 176 5.77 45.08 -31.61
C THR A 176 5.39 43.59 -31.52
N ARG A 177 6.31 42.75 -31.04
CA ARG A 177 6.03 41.35 -30.65
C ARG A 177 6.34 41.18 -29.17
N SER A 178 5.32 40.82 -28.40
CA SER A 178 5.39 40.57 -26.96
C SER A 178 5.38 39.07 -26.66
N PHE A 179 6.10 38.66 -25.62
CA PHE A 179 6.18 37.30 -25.13
C PHE A 179 5.85 37.29 -23.62
N LEU A 180 4.90 36.47 -23.21
CA LEU A 180 4.57 36.22 -21.80
C LEU A 180 4.99 34.79 -21.42
N PRO A 181 6.02 34.60 -20.57
CA PRO A 181 6.36 33.28 -20.04
C PRO A 181 5.31 32.82 -19.03
N ILE A 182 4.83 31.59 -19.19
CA ILE A 182 3.89 30.92 -18.27
C ILE A 182 4.36 29.50 -17.94
N ILE A 183 3.90 28.98 -16.80
CA ILE A 183 3.92 27.56 -16.47
C ILE A 183 2.44 27.17 -16.29
N PRO A 184 1.84 26.44 -17.24
CA PRO A 184 0.41 26.13 -17.22
C PRO A 184 0.12 25.00 -16.23
N GLU A 185 -0.85 25.20 -15.35
CA GLU A 185 -1.40 24.16 -14.47
C GLU A 185 -2.66 23.54 -15.09
N ASP A 186 -3.06 22.35 -14.64
CA ASP A 186 -4.28 21.67 -15.12
C ASP A 186 -5.54 22.56 -15.01
N LYS A 187 -5.59 23.36 -13.93
CA LYS A 187 -6.65 24.33 -13.61
C LYS A 187 -6.70 25.56 -14.54
N ASP A 188 -5.71 25.71 -15.41
CA ASP A 188 -5.69 26.76 -16.43
C ASP A 188 -6.39 26.34 -17.74
N THR A 189 -6.80 25.07 -17.87
CA THR A 189 -7.68 24.62 -18.95
C THR A 189 -8.98 25.44 -18.97
N GLY A 190 -9.33 26.00 -20.12
CA GLY A 190 -10.48 26.89 -20.30
C GLY A 190 -10.26 28.35 -19.88
N ARG A 191 -9.07 28.73 -19.37
CA ARG A 191 -8.77 30.13 -19.03
C ARG A 191 -8.38 30.95 -20.24
N ASN A 192 -8.70 32.24 -20.18
CA ASN A 192 -8.56 33.17 -21.29
C ASN A 192 -7.43 34.19 -21.06
N PHE A 193 -6.43 34.15 -21.93
CA PHE A 193 -5.33 35.10 -21.98
C PHE A 193 -5.58 36.10 -23.10
N THR A 194 -5.62 37.39 -22.75
CA THR A 194 -5.92 38.50 -23.66
C THR A 194 -4.68 39.35 -23.87
N CYS A 195 -4.34 39.61 -25.12
CA CYS A 195 -3.33 40.56 -25.52
C CYS A 195 -4.01 41.88 -25.91
N VAL A 196 -3.57 42.99 -25.30
CA VAL A 196 -4.08 44.34 -25.58
C VAL A 196 -2.95 45.19 -26.18
N ALA A 197 -3.11 45.61 -27.43
CA ALA A 197 -2.17 46.47 -28.14
C ALA A 197 -2.68 47.92 -28.19
N SER A 198 -2.00 48.85 -27.52
CA SER A 198 -2.40 50.26 -27.39
C SER A 198 -1.31 51.21 -27.89
N ASN A 199 -1.70 52.39 -28.38
CA ASN A 199 -0.78 53.51 -28.63
C ASN A 199 -1.55 54.85 -28.59
N ARG A 200 -0.86 55.96 -28.87
CA ARG A 200 -1.47 57.31 -28.86
C ARG A 200 -2.61 57.53 -29.88
N ALA A 201 -2.76 56.68 -30.90
CA ALA A 201 -3.92 56.71 -31.80
C ALA A 201 -5.11 55.88 -31.29
N VAL A 202 -4.87 54.85 -30.46
CA VAL A 202 -5.92 54.02 -29.86
C VAL A 202 -5.63 53.82 -28.36
N PRO A 203 -5.96 54.81 -27.50
CA PRO A 203 -5.61 54.75 -26.07
C PRO A 203 -6.27 53.60 -25.30
N MET A 204 -7.47 53.16 -25.73
CA MET A 204 -8.19 52.02 -25.11
C MET A 204 -7.65 50.64 -25.52
N GLY A 205 -6.72 50.61 -26.48
CA GLY A 205 -6.16 49.40 -27.08
C GLY A 205 -7.13 48.63 -28.01
N LYS A 206 -6.54 47.84 -28.91
CA LYS A 206 -7.19 46.73 -29.61
C LYS A 206 -6.92 45.44 -28.83
N ARG A 207 -7.82 44.46 -28.87
CA ARG A 207 -7.76 43.24 -28.03
C ARG A 207 -7.82 41.98 -28.90
N THR A 208 -7.15 40.93 -28.46
CA THR A 208 -7.36 39.55 -28.93
C THR A 208 -7.22 38.59 -27.76
N THR A 209 -7.92 37.46 -27.78
CA THR A 209 -8.01 36.53 -26.64
C THR A 209 -7.81 35.10 -27.11
N VAL A 210 -7.02 34.32 -26.37
CA VAL A 210 -6.79 32.90 -26.61
C VAL A 210 -7.20 32.09 -25.38
N THR A 211 -7.78 30.91 -25.61
CA THR A 211 -8.09 29.95 -24.55
C THR A 211 -6.96 28.93 -24.41
N LEU A 212 -6.63 28.51 -23.19
CA LEU A 212 -5.66 27.43 -22.96
C LEU A 212 -6.34 26.07 -22.82
N ASN A 213 -5.78 25.04 -23.44
CA ASN A 213 -6.15 23.65 -23.23
C ASN A 213 -4.93 22.90 -22.69
N VAL A 214 -4.96 22.54 -21.39
CA VAL A 214 -3.77 22.04 -20.68
C VAL A 214 -3.88 20.53 -20.47
N HIS A 215 -3.12 19.78 -21.26
CA HIS A 215 -3.06 18.32 -21.21
C HIS A 215 -2.19 17.82 -20.05
N HIS A 216 -2.72 16.84 -19.30
CA HIS A 216 -2.08 16.22 -18.14
C HIS A 216 -2.40 14.71 -18.04
N PRO A 217 -1.51 13.89 -17.44
CA PRO A 217 -1.83 12.49 -17.14
C PRO A 217 -2.92 12.40 -16.05
N PRO A 218 -3.61 11.26 -15.91
CA PRO A 218 -4.72 11.13 -14.96
C PRO A 218 -4.27 11.34 -13.51
N LYS A 219 -4.95 12.24 -12.78
CA LYS A 219 -4.85 12.37 -11.32
C LYS A 219 -5.80 11.37 -10.68
N VAL A 220 -5.25 10.30 -10.09
CA VAL A 220 -6.02 9.18 -9.53
C VAL A 220 -6.23 9.38 -8.02
N ASN A 221 -7.41 9.02 -7.54
CA ASN A 221 -7.75 8.86 -6.14
C ASN A 221 -8.28 7.43 -5.95
N LEU A 222 -7.60 6.63 -5.11
CA LEU A 222 -7.92 5.23 -4.85
C LEU A 222 -8.31 5.05 -3.38
N SER A 223 -9.51 4.56 -3.14
CA SER A 223 -10.01 4.23 -1.79
C SER A 223 -10.62 2.84 -1.74
N MET A 224 -10.88 2.35 -0.53
CA MET A 224 -11.68 1.14 -0.28
C MET A 224 -12.69 1.38 0.83
N GLU A 225 -13.76 0.60 0.84
CA GLU A 225 -14.71 0.52 1.95
C GLU A 225 -15.15 -0.95 2.17
N PRO A 226 -15.16 -1.46 3.43
CA PRO A 226 -14.56 -0.86 4.63
C PRO A 226 -13.03 -1.08 4.68
N GLN A 227 -12.33 -0.27 5.47
CA GLN A 227 -10.86 -0.32 5.58
C GLN A 227 -10.32 -1.61 6.25
N SER A 228 -11.12 -2.26 7.09
CA SER A 228 -10.81 -3.53 7.75
C SER A 228 -11.98 -4.50 7.57
N VAL A 229 -11.67 -5.78 7.33
CA VAL A 229 -12.63 -6.85 7.02
C VAL A 229 -12.16 -8.16 7.66
N LEU A 230 -13.07 -9.09 7.94
CA LEU A 230 -12.74 -10.48 8.20
C LEU A 230 -12.53 -11.23 6.87
N GLU A 231 -11.68 -12.26 6.86
CA GLU A 231 -11.52 -13.16 5.71
C GLU A 231 -12.88 -13.74 5.26
N GLY A 232 -13.19 -13.59 3.98
CA GLY A 232 -14.47 -13.95 3.36
C GLY A 232 -15.48 -12.81 3.24
N GLU A 233 -15.29 -11.68 3.94
CA GLU A 233 -16.18 -10.51 3.81
C GLU A 233 -15.93 -9.72 2.50
N ARG A 234 -16.91 -8.88 2.14
CA ARG A 234 -16.89 -8.07 0.91
C ARG A 234 -16.14 -6.75 1.14
N VAL A 235 -15.21 -6.44 0.25
CA VAL A 235 -14.55 -5.12 0.14
C VAL A 235 -14.88 -4.49 -1.22
N THR A 236 -15.05 -3.17 -1.23
CA THR A 236 -15.30 -2.37 -2.44
C THR A 236 -14.18 -1.36 -2.62
N PHE A 237 -13.46 -1.44 -3.74
CA PHE A 237 -12.46 -0.45 -4.15
C PHE A 237 -13.08 0.57 -5.11
N SER A 238 -12.72 1.84 -4.94
CA SER A 238 -13.15 2.95 -5.78
C SER A 238 -11.93 3.67 -6.33
N CYS A 239 -11.82 3.73 -7.65
CA CYS A 239 -10.74 4.38 -8.37
C CYS A 239 -11.31 5.52 -9.23
N GLN A 240 -11.29 6.73 -8.67
CA GLN A 240 -11.74 7.95 -9.33
C GLN A 240 -10.55 8.67 -9.94
N ALA A 241 -10.72 9.35 -11.08
CA ALA A 241 -9.64 10.13 -11.67
C ALA A 241 -10.13 11.31 -12.50
N THR A 242 -9.29 12.35 -12.59
CA THR A 242 -9.47 13.49 -13.51
C THR A 242 -8.31 13.55 -14.50
N ALA A 243 -8.60 13.82 -15.78
CA ALA A 243 -7.60 13.77 -16.85
C ALA A 243 -8.01 14.70 -18.02
N ASN A 244 -7.02 15.30 -18.68
CA ASN A 244 -7.19 15.98 -19.96
C ASN A 244 -6.08 15.53 -20.94
N PRO A 245 -6.37 14.86 -22.08
CA PRO A 245 -7.67 14.42 -22.58
C PRO A 245 -8.39 13.47 -21.63
N PRO A 246 -9.68 13.17 -21.92
CA PRO A 246 -10.46 12.17 -21.20
C PRO A 246 -9.75 10.82 -21.06
N ILE A 247 -10.12 10.09 -20.00
CA ILE A 247 -9.60 8.77 -19.66
C ILE A 247 -9.89 7.78 -20.79
N MET A 248 -8.87 7.06 -21.24
CA MET A 248 -8.96 6.01 -22.27
C MET A 248 -9.21 4.62 -21.66
N GLY A 249 -8.93 4.45 -20.37
CA GLY A 249 -9.31 3.24 -19.65
C GLY A 249 -8.73 3.15 -18.24
N ILE A 250 -9.23 2.17 -17.49
CA ILE A 250 -8.80 1.76 -16.16
C ILE A 250 -8.36 0.29 -16.25
N ARG A 251 -7.36 -0.09 -15.43
CA ARG A 251 -6.87 -1.47 -15.27
C ARG A 251 -6.66 -1.75 -13.79
N TRP A 252 -7.20 -2.86 -13.31
CA TRP A 252 -6.98 -3.34 -11.94
C TRP A 252 -5.93 -4.44 -11.90
N ALA A 253 -5.15 -4.50 -10.83
CA ALA A 253 -4.18 -5.57 -10.58
C ALA A 253 -4.15 -5.94 -9.08
N LYS A 254 -3.78 -7.18 -8.75
CA LYS A 254 -3.55 -7.66 -7.38
C LYS A 254 -2.20 -8.36 -7.30
N GLY A 255 -1.34 -7.99 -6.35
CA GLY A 255 -0.01 -8.57 -6.22
C GLY A 255 0.90 -8.38 -7.45
N GLY A 256 0.59 -7.40 -8.30
CA GLY A 256 1.24 -7.19 -9.61
C GLY A 256 0.60 -7.93 -10.79
N VAL A 257 -0.32 -8.87 -10.55
CA VAL A 257 -1.04 -9.61 -11.61
C VAL A 257 -2.25 -8.81 -12.10
N LEU A 258 -2.39 -8.63 -13.41
CA LEU A 258 -3.51 -7.93 -14.04
C LEU A 258 -4.82 -8.72 -13.86
N LEU A 259 -5.89 -8.03 -13.45
CA LEU A 259 -7.24 -8.58 -13.40
C LEU A 259 -7.94 -8.32 -14.74
N GLU A 260 -8.04 -9.35 -15.59
CA GLU A 260 -8.71 -9.23 -16.88
C GLU A 260 -10.21 -8.97 -16.73
N GLY A 261 -10.82 -8.35 -17.75
CA GLY A 261 -12.22 -7.90 -17.73
C GLY A 261 -12.49 -6.66 -16.88
N MET A 262 -11.78 -6.46 -15.76
CA MET A 262 -12.00 -5.36 -14.81
C MET A 262 -11.57 -3.99 -15.38
N ARG A 263 -12.54 -3.23 -15.90
CA ARG A 263 -12.32 -1.89 -16.50
C ARG A 263 -13.13 -0.76 -15.86
N ASP A 264 -14.03 -1.07 -14.94
CA ASP A 264 -14.86 -0.08 -14.26
C ASP A 264 -14.06 0.69 -13.18
N SER A 265 -14.55 1.87 -12.82
CA SER A 265 -13.99 2.68 -11.72
C SER A 265 -14.26 2.10 -10.33
N VAL A 266 -15.03 1.00 -10.23
CA VAL A 266 -15.36 0.31 -8.98
C VAL A 266 -15.04 -1.18 -9.14
N PHE A 267 -14.32 -1.75 -8.19
CA PHE A 267 -14.01 -3.18 -8.13
C PHE A 267 -14.52 -3.74 -6.81
N VAL A 268 -15.38 -4.77 -6.86
CA VAL A 268 -15.99 -5.39 -5.68
C VAL A 268 -15.57 -6.86 -5.63
N THR A 269 -15.06 -7.31 -4.48
CA THR A 269 -14.61 -8.69 -4.27
C THR A 269 -14.85 -9.13 -2.83
N THR A 270 -14.81 -10.44 -2.59
CA THR A 270 -14.52 -10.96 -1.25
C THR A 270 -13.02 -10.86 -0.97
N ALA A 271 -12.63 -10.51 0.25
CA ALA A 271 -11.23 -10.44 0.67
C ALA A 271 -10.78 -11.76 1.30
N ASP A 272 -9.74 -12.37 0.73
CA ASP A 272 -8.97 -13.44 1.38
C ASP A 272 -7.75 -12.85 2.14
N HIS A 273 -7.09 -13.65 2.98
CA HIS A 273 -5.90 -13.21 3.74
C HIS A 273 -4.77 -12.63 2.89
N SER A 274 -4.66 -12.97 1.60
CA SER A 274 -3.57 -12.47 0.75
C SER A 274 -3.72 -10.98 0.42
N PHE A 275 -4.92 -10.39 0.48
CA PHE A 275 -5.12 -8.93 0.33
C PHE A 275 -4.48 -8.10 1.46
N HIS A 276 -4.06 -8.73 2.56
CA HIS A 276 -3.25 -8.11 3.62
C HIS A 276 -1.77 -7.97 3.24
N THR A 277 -1.28 -8.75 2.29
CA THR A 277 0.13 -8.76 1.83
C THR A 277 0.31 -8.37 0.36
N GLU A 278 -0.71 -8.56 -0.46
CA GLU A 278 -0.73 -8.26 -1.88
C GLU A 278 -1.58 -7.02 -2.15
N PRO A 279 -0.98 -5.89 -2.57
CA PRO A 279 -1.76 -4.68 -2.79
C PRO A 279 -2.64 -4.79 -4.03
N VAL A 280 -3.84 -4.23 -3.92
CA VAL A 280 -4.73 -3.96 -5.06
C VAL A 280 -4.31 -2.63 -5.67
N SER A 281 -4.04 -2.64 -6.97
CA SER A 281 -3.57 -1.48 -7.73
C SER A 281 -4.57 -1.08 -8.80
N CYS A 282 -4.78 0.23 -8.96
CA CYS A 282 -5.54 0.80 -10.06
C CYS A 282 -4.64 1.68 -10.92
N SER A 283 -4.53 1.32 -12.21
CA SER A 283 -3.84 2.12 -13.22
C SER A 283 -4.84 2.75 -14.19
N VAL A 284 -4.81 4.07 -14.29
CA VAL A 284 -5.66 4.88 -15.18
C VAL A 284 -4.78 5.55 -16.23
N PHE A 285 -5.23 5.58 -17.50
CA PHE A 285 -4.44 6.14 -18.60
C PHE A 285 -5.26 7.02 -19.56
N ASN A 286 -4.59 7.98 -20.19
CA ASN A 286 -5.08 8.78 -21.32
C ASN A 286 -3.96 8.92 -22.38
N ALA A 287 -4.17 9.75 -23.40
CA ALA A 287 -3.20 9.94 -24.48
C ALA A 287 -1.89 10.66 -24.05
N VAL A 288 -1.82 11.20 -22.82
CA VAL A 288 -0.68 11.97 -22.30
C VAL A 288 0.23 11.13 -21.40
N GLY A 289 -0.33 10.08 -20.78
CA GLY A 289 0.37 9.18 -19.88
C GLY A 289 -0.57 8.29 -19.06
N HIS A 290 0.00 7.67 -18.02
CA HIS A 290 -0.74 6.84 -17.09
C HIS A 290 -0.28 7.10 -15.66
N THR A 291 -1.14 6.79 -14.70
CA THR A 291 -0.88 6.89 -13.26
C THR A 291 -1.35 5.59 -12.62
N ASN A 292 -0.58 5.06 -11.67
CA ASN A 292 -0.90 3.83 -10.93
C ASN A 292 -0.83 4.12 -9.42
N LEU A 293 -1.86 3.71 -8.67
CA LEU A 293 -1.88 3.76 -7.20
C LEU A 293 -2.23 2.38 -6.66
N SER A 294 -1.71 2.07 -5.47
CA SER A 294 -1.80 0.74 -4.84
C SER A 294 -2.19 0.85 -3.37
N ILE A 295 -3.07 -0.03 -2.90
CA ILE A 295 -3.59 -0.04 -1.52
C ILE A 295 -3.66 -1.47 -0.96
N LEU A 296 -3.41 -1.63 0.35
CA LEU A 296 -3.53 -2.89 1.09
C LEU A 296 -4.79 -2.91 1.95
N VAL A 297 -5.44 -4.06 2.07
CA VAL A 297 -6.65 -4.24 2.91
C VAL A 297 -6.23 -4.75 4.28
N ASN A 298 -6.78 -4.20 5.36
CA ASN A 298 -6.59 -4.83 6.68
C ASN A 298 -7.53 -6.04 6.85
N VAL A 299 -7.20 -7.15 6.19
CA VAL A 299 -7.91 -8.42 6.36
C VAL A 299 -7.50 -9.08 7.66
N HIS A 300 -8.47 -9.37 8.52
CA HIS A 300 -8.30 -10.18 9.71
C HIS A 300 -8.53 -11.66 9.38
N TYR A 301 -7.60 -12.54 9.76
CA TYR A 301 -7.59 -13.96 9.43
C TYR A 301 -6.92 -14.80 10.53
N GLY A 302 -7.30 -16.07 10.62
CA GLY A 302 -6.81 -17.00 11.65
C GLY A 302 -5.36 -17.45 11.44
N PRO A 303 -4.82 -18.31 12.33
CA PRO A 303 -3.46 -18.85 12.17
C PRO A 303 -3.30 -19.68 10.89
N ILE A 304 -2.43 -19.22 9.99
CA ILE A 304 -1.98 -19.92 8.77
C ILE A 304 -0.53 -20.37 8.98
N LEU A 305 -0.26 -21.67 8.82
CA LEU A 305 1.08 -22.26 8.96
C LEU A 305 1.92 -21.95 7.71
N LYS A 306 3.06 -21.25 7.86
CA LYS A 306 3.93 -20.87 6.73
C LYS A 306 4.83 -22.01 6.22
N GLY A 307 4.95 -23.09 6.99
CA GLY A 307 5.64 -24.32 6.60
C GLY A 307 5.44 -25.40 7.66
N ALA A 308 5.29 -26.66 7.23
CA ALA A 308 5.16 -27.77 8.16
C ALA A 308 6.44 -27.95 8.99
N PRO A 309 6.36 -28.09 10.32
CA PRO A 309 7.55 -28.29 11.15
C PRO A 309 8.14 -29.67 10.89
N THR A 310 9.43 -29.72 10.55
CA THR A 310 10.14 -30.97 10.28
C THR A 310 10.47 -31.70 11.59
N PRO A 311 10.20 -33.01 11.71
CA PRO A 311 10.75 -33.82 12.79
C PRO A 311 12.28 -33.71 12.86
N ILE A 312 12.83 -33.74 14.06
CA ILE A 312 14.29 -33.67 14.28
C ILE A 312 14.77 -34.89 15.07
N THR A 313 15.99 -35.31 14.77
CA THR A 313 16.74 -36.31 15.56
C THR A 313 17.97 -35.64 16.13
N VAL A 314 18.18 -35.79 17.43
CA VAL A 314 19.18 -35.05 18.22
C VAL A 314 19.87 -36.02 19.18
N ASP A 315 21.16 -35.86 19.43
CA ASP A 315 21.91 -36.75 20.33
C ASP A 315 21.71 -36.36 21.81
N ILE A 316 21.76 -37.35 22.70
CA ILE A 316 21.74 -37.14 24.16
C ILE A 316 22.78 -36.09 24.60
N ASP A 317 22.42 -35.30 25.62
CA ASP A 317 23.21 -34.18 26.17
C ASP A 317 23.47 -33.00 25.21
N SER A 318 22.88 -32.98 24.01
CA SER A 318 22.93 -31.84 23.08
C SER A 318 21.64 -30.98 23.09
N ASP A 319 21.68 -29.78 22.52
CA ASP A 319 20.55 -28.83 22.52
C ASP A 319 19.62 -29.07 21.30
N ALA A 320 18.36 -29.45 21.55
CA ALA A 320 17.35 -29.62 20.50
C ALA A 320 16.60 -28.30 20.22
N LYS A 321 16.35 -28.03 18.93
CA LYS A 321 15.68 -26.82 18.44
C LYS A 321 14.49 -27.16 17.53
N LEU A 322 13.27 -27.01 18.06
CA LEU A 322 12.03 -27.19 17.31
C LEU A 322 11.54 -25.81 16.84
N ASN A 323 11.21 -25.68 15.55
CA ASN A 323 10.81 -24.40 14.94
C ASN A 323 9.41 -24.51 14.32
N CYS A 324 8.60 -23.47 14.49
CA CYS A 324 7.20 -23.43 14.06
C CYS A 324 6.80 -22.00 13.70
N LYS A 325 6.35 -21.78 12.45
CA LYS A 325 6.07 -20.44 11.92
C LYS A 325 4.63 -20.30 11.46
N TRP A 326 3.88 -19.48 12.18
CA TRP A 326 2.50 -19.11 11.86
C TRP A 326 2.41 -17.64 11.46
N THR A 327 1.40 -17.29 10.65
CA THR A 327 0.98 -15.91 10.39
C THR A 327 -0.52 -15.77 10.63
N GLY A 328 -0.95 -14.60 11.06
CA GLY A 328 -2.35 -14.28 11.39
C GLY A 328 -2.48 -12.78 11.64
N ASN A 329 -3.70 -12.25 11.51
CA ASN A 329 -3.98 -10.83 11.77
C ASN A 329 -5.34 -10.71 12.47
N PRO A 330 -5.47 -10.05 13.65
CA PRO A 330 -4.44 -9.39 14.45
C PRO A 330 -3.28 -10.31 14.90
N PRO A 331 -2.19 -9.76 15.45
CA PRO A 331 -1.03 -10.55 15.88
C PRO A 331 -1.39 -11.72 16.78
N LEU A 332 -0.85 -12.89 16.45
CA LEU A 332 -1.08 -14.15 17.16
C LEU A 332 -0.18 -14.31 18.38
N THR A 333 -0.61 -15.14 19.33
CA THR A 333 0.25 -15.69 20.38
C THR A 333 0.62 -17.15 20.07
N LEU A 334 1.85 -17.54 20.40
CA LEU A 334 2.34 -18.91 20.29
C LEU A 334 2.45 -19.55 21.68
N THR A 335 2.14 -20.85 21.77
CA THR A 335 2.52 -21.69 22.90
C THR A 335 3.01 -23.06 22.43
N TRP A 336 4.10 -23.52 23.04
CA TRP A 336 4.62 -24.88 22.88
C TRP A 336 4.28 -25.72 24.10
N THR A 337 3.78 -26.94 23.89
CA THR A 337 3.63 -27.96 24.94
C THR A 337 4.17 -29.31 24.48
N LYS A 338 4.51 -30.20 25.41
CA LYS A 338 4.70 -31.62 25.08
C LYS A 338 3.33 -32.29 24.98
N LYS A 339 3.10 -33.14 23.97
CA LYS A 339 1.79 -33.75 23.71
C LYS A 339 1.31 -34.56 24.92
N GLY A 340 0.10 -34.26 25.39
CA GLY A 340 -0.47 -34.82 26.63
C GLY A 340 -0.16 -34.03 27.91
N SER A 341 0.71 -33.01 27.84
CA SER A 341 0.98 -32.08 28.94
C SER A 341 0.32 -30.72 28.71
N SER A 342 -0.15 -30.10 29.79
CA SER A 342 -0.64 -28.70 29.81
C SER A 342 0.48 -27.68 30.10
N MET A 343 1.70 -28.13 30.40
CA MET A 343 2.83 -27.24 30.70
C MET A 343 3.33 -26.54 29.43
N VAL A 344 3.34 -25.20 29.47
CA VAL A 344 3.93 -24.36 28.42
C VAL A 344 5.46 -24.35 28.56
N LEU A 345 6.16 -24.63 27.46
CA LEU A 345 7.62 -24.75 27.40
C LEU A 345 8.30 -23.55 26.73
N SER A 346 7.62 -22.93 25.77
CA SER A 346 8.07 -21.73 25.05
C SER A 346 6.84 -20.98 24.49
N ASN A 347 6.98 -19.68 24.29
CA ASN A 347 6.00 -18.80 23.63
C ASN A 347 6.56 -18.14 22.34
N ASN A 348 7.68 -18.66 21.82
CA ASN A 348 8.39 -18.14 20.65
C ASN A 348 8.23 -19.08 19.44
N GLU A 349 8.64 -18.65 18.24
CA GLU A 349 8.71 -19.54 17.05
C GLU A 349 9.64 -20.74 17.26
N GLU A 350 10.70 -20.57 18.06
CA GLU A 350 11.63 -21.64 18.43
C GLU A 350 11.38 -22.11 19.88
N LEU A 351 11.29 -23.42 20.06
CA LEU A 351 11.44 -24.12 21.34
C LEU A 351 12.85 -24.70 21.40
N VAL A 352 13.64 -24.26 22.38
CA VAL A 352 14.97 -24.80 22.68
C VAL A 352 14.88 -25.67 23.93
N LEU A 353 15.25 -26.94 23.79
CA LEU A 353 15.41 -27.87 24.91
C LEU A 353 16.91 -28.12 25.07
N LYS A 354 17.45 -27.89 26.27
CA LYS A 354 18.88 -27.98 26.52
C LYS A 354 19.27 -29.34 27.08
N SER A 355 20.44 -29.85 26.68
CA SER A 355 21.01 -31.10 27.19
C SER A 355 20.00 -32.26 27.18
N VAL A 356 19.41 -32.54 26.01
CA VAL A 356 18.22 -33.42 25.93
C VAL A 356 18.49 -34.85 26.38
N SER A 357 17.49 -35.43 27.03
CA SER A 357 17.49 -36.79 27.56
C SER A 357 16.43 -37.65 26.87
N GLN A 358 16.43 -38.97 27.11
CA GLN A 358 15.40 -39.82 26.49
C GLN A 358 13.98 -39.47 26.93
N VAL A 359 13.76 -38.91 28.13
CA VAL A 359 12.42 -38.49 28.58
C VAL A 359 11.91 -37.24 27.84
N ASP A 360 12.78 -36.53 27.12
CA ASP A 360 12.42 -35.44 26.21
C ASP A 360 11.93 -35.95 24.85
N ALA A 361 12.30 -37.16 24.41
CA ALA A 361 11.78 -37.73 23.17
C ALA A 361 10.24 -37.82 23.15
N GLY A 362 9.64 -37.62 21.97
CA GLY A 362 8.19 -37.67 21.77
C GLY A 362 7.65 -36.54 20.88
N GLN A 363 6.33 -36.34 20.94
CA GLN A 363 5.64 -35.32 20.15
C GLN A 363 5.46 -34.01 20.93
N TYR A 364 5.70 -32.89 20.26
CA TYR A 364 5.51 -31.54 20.77
C TYR A 364 4.46 -30.84 19.92
N VAL A 365 3.58 -30.08 20.56
CA VAL A 365 2.51 -29.32 19.93
C VAL A 365 2.91 -27.85 19.92
N CYS A 366 2.92 -27.25 18.73
CA CYS A 366 3.00 -25.81 18.54
C CYS A 366 1.59 -25.30 18.26
N LYS A 367 1.08 -24.44 19.16
CA LYS A 367 -0.25 -23.85 19.10
C LYS A 367 -0.15 -22.35 18.83
N ALA A 368 -0.95 -21.87 17.90
CA ALA A 368 -1.10 -20.46 17.56
C ALA A 368 -2.54 -20.00 17.80
N ILE A 369 -2.72 -18.79 18.34
CA ILE A 369 -4.03 -18.23 18.65
C ILE A 369 -4.10 -16.80 18.11
N VAL A 370 -5.01 -16.52 17.17
CA VAL A 370 -5.41 -15.15 16.82
C VAL A 370 -6.63 -14.77 17.67
N PRO A 371 -6.53 -13.78 18.57
CA PRO A 371 -7.60 -13.45 19.51
C PRO A 371 -8.94 -13.20 18.83
N ARG A 372 -9.99 -13.90 19.29
CA ARG A 372 -11.38 -13.85 18.79
C ARG A 372 -11.61 -14.35 17.36
N ILE A 373 -10.60 -14.86 16.65
CA ILE A 373 -10.74 -15.33 15.26
C ILE A 373 -10.53 -16.83 15.14
N GLY A 374 -9.42 -17.37 15.66
CA GLY A 374 -9.12 -18.78 15.43
C GLY A 374 -7.89 -19.31 16.17
N VAL A 375 -7.77 -20.63 16.16
CA VAL A 375 -6.69 -21.40 16.76
C VAL A 375 -6.16 -22.37 15.71
N GLY A 376 -4.84 -22.45 15.58
CA GLY A 376 -4.14 -23.43 14.75
C GLY A 376 -3.19 -24.24 15.62
N GLU A 377 -3.08 -25.53 15.36
CA GLU A 377 -2.18 -26.45 16.07
C GLU A 377 -1.44 -27.31 15.06
N THR A 378 -0.16 -27.57 15.33
CA THR A 378 0.68 -28.47 14.52
C THR A 378 1.57 -29.30 15.44
N GLU A 379 1.82 -30.54 15.05
CA GLU A 379 2.65 -31.47 15.82
C GLU A 379 4.01 -31.66 15.14
N VAL A 380 5.06 -31.81 15.94
CA VAL A 380 6.42 -32.15 15.50
C VAL A 380 6.99 -33.21 16.44
N THR A 381 7.79 -34.14 15.89
CA THR A 381 8.41 -35.21 16.69
C THR A 381 9.88 -34.88 16.96
N LEU A 382 10.27 -34.94 18.23
CA LEU A 382 11.66 -34.98 18.67
C LEU A 382 12.03 -36.44 18.93
N THR A 383 13.03 -36.93 18.21
CA THR A 383 13.69 -38.20 18.46
C THR A 383 15.03 -37.93 19.12
N VAL A 384 15.31 -38.59 20.24
CA VAL A 384 16.62 -38.49 20.93
C VAL A 384 17.39 -39.78 20.69
N ASN A 385 18.61 -39.65 20.16
CA ASN A 385 19.55 -40.77 20.06
C ASN A 385 20.22 -41.02 21.40
N GLY A 386 20.37 -42.29 21.78
CA GLY A 386 20.97 -42.70 23.05
C GLY A 386 21.26 -44.19 23.08
N PRO A 387 21.84 -44.71 24.19
CA PRO A 387 22.09 -46.13 24.35
C PRO A 387 20.78 -46.95 24.33
N PRO A 388 20.79 -48.24 23.94
CA PRO A 388 19.58 -49.04 23.82
C PRO A 388 18.84 -49.19 25.17
N ILE A 389 17.53 -49.00 25.18
CA ILE A 389 16.69 -49.11 26.38
C ILE A 389 15.90 -50.41 26.33
N ILE A 390 16.02 -51.21 27.39
CA ILE A 390 15.43 -52.55 27.45
C ILE A 390 14.24 -52.52 28.41
N SER A 391 13.03 -52.70 27.88
CA SER A 391 11.76 -52.53 28.59
C SER A 391 11.03 -53.87 28.76
N SER A 392 11.73 -54.84 29.35
CA SER A 392 11.25 -56.22 29.50
C SER A 392 10.83 -56.52 30.93
N GLU A 393 9.95 -57.51 31.12
CA GLU A 393 9.64 -58.05 32.44
C GLU A 393 10.93 -58.66 33.04
N PRO A 394 11.34 -58.25 34.26
CA PRO A 394 12.60 -58.69 34.87
C PRO A 394 12.51 -60.11 35.44
N VAL A 395 11.29 -60.61 35.67
CA VAL A 395 11.00 -61.99 36.05
C VAL A 395 10.16 -62.60 34.93
N GLN A 396 10.55 -63.78 34.44
CA GLN A 396 9.84 -64.51 33.38
C GLN A 396 9.72 -65.99 33.75
N TYR A 397 8.78 -66.71 33.13
CA TYR A 397 8.29 -68.00 33.61
C TYR A 397 8.38 -69.11 32.55
N ALA A 398 8.98 -70.25 32.89
CA ALA A 398 9.01 -71.45 32.05
C ALA A 398 8.73 -72.73 32.84
N MET A 399 8.17 -73.74 32.18
CA MET A 399 7.94 -75.06 32.79
C MET A 399 9.11 -75.99 32.47
N ARG A 400 9.59 -76.70 33.48
CA ARG A 400 10.63 -77.72 33.37
C ARG A 400 10.22 -78.84 32.42
N GLY A 401 11.13 -79.28 31.57
CA GLY A 401 10.87 -80.30 30.54
C GLY A 401 10.29 -79.75 29.22
N GLU A 402 9.68 -78.57 29.22
CA GLU A 402 9.10 -77.96 28.02
C GLU A 402 10.08 -77.00 27.29
N ARG A 403 9.58 -76.29 26.27
CA ARG A 403 10.30 -75.20 25.63
C ARG A 403 10.09 -73.90 26.42
N GLY A 404 11.18 -73.33 26.93
CA GLY A 404 11.20 -72.00 27.55
C GLY A 404 11.50 -70.90 26.53
N GLU A 405 11.04 -69.68 26.81
CA GLU A 405 11.35 -68.48 26.04
C GLU A 405 11.67 -67.32 26.99
N VAL A 406 12.87 -66.74 26.88
CA VAL A 406 13.26 -65.51 27.60
C VAL A 406 13.22 -64.34 26.60
N LYS A 407 12.42 -63.32 26.89
CA LYS A 407 12.08 -62.25 25.94
C LYS A 407 12.69 -60.92 26.35
N CYS A 408 13.39 -60.30 25.42
CA CYS A 408 14.09 -59.03 25.60
C CYS A 408 13.61 -58.01 24.55
N TYR A 409 12.73 -57.11 24.98
CA TYR A 409 12.24 -55.97 24.22
C TYR A 409 13.22 -54.81 24.33
N ILE A 410 13.82 -54.43 23.21
CA ILE A 410 14.87 -53.41 23.11
C ILE A 410 14.35 -52.27 22.24
N ALA A 411 14.12 -51.10 22.83
CA ALA A 411 13.86 -49.84 22.13
C ALA A 411 15.20 -49.11 21.92
N SER A 412 15.61 -48.92 20.67
CA SER A 412 16.93 -48.35 20.35
C SER A 412 16.83 -47.37 19.19
N THR A 413 17.31 -46.13 19.40
CA THR A 413 17.55 -45.17 18.33
C THR A 413 18.95 -44.56 18.52
N PRO A 414 19.89 -44.71 17.57
CA PRO A 414 19.80 -45.54 16.36
C PRO A 414 19.57 -47.04 16.69
N PRO A 415 19.18 -47.87 15.70
CA PRO A 415 19.00 -49.31 15.87
C PRO A 415 20.25 -49.99 16.49
N PRO A 416 20.12 -51.13 17.15
CA PRO A 416 21.24 -51.76 17.82
C PRO A 416 22.16 -52.46 16.80
N ASP A 417 23.44 -52.10 16.82
CA ASP A 417 24.49 -52.74 16.01
C ASP A 417 24.70 -54.20 16.42
N LYS A 418 24.46 -54.51 17.70
CA LYS A 418 24.71 -55.83 18.28
C LYS A 418 23.76 -56.14 19.44
N ILE A 419 23.31 -57.39 19.54
CA ILE A 419 22.53 -57.91 20.67
C ILE A 419 23.14 -59.25 21.09
N VAL A 420 23.33 -59.45 22.40
CA VAL A 420 23.93 -60.64 23.00
C VAL A 420 23.15 -61.06 24.23
N TRP A 421 22.98 -62.38 24.38
CA TRP A 421 22.56 -62.99 25.64
C TRP A 421 23.77 -63.58 26.34
N ALA A 422 23.88 -63.40 27.66
CA ALA A 422 24.90 -64.05 28.49
C ALA A 422 24.28 -64.70 29.73
N TRP A 423 24.78 -65.88 30.09
CA TRP A 423 24.29 -66.67 31.22
C TRP A 423 25.42 -67.56 31.75
N LYS A 424 25.78 -67.38 33.03
CA LYS A 424 27.00 -67.95 33.63
C LYS A 424 28.21 -67.57 32.75
N GLU A 425 28.98 -68.55 32.27
CA GLU A 425 30.13 -68.33 31.36
C GLU A 425 29.74 -68.34 29.87
N ASN A 426 28.49 -68.66 29.52
CA ASN A 426 28.04 -68.77 28.14
C ASN A 426 27.63 -67.40 27.58
N VAL A 427 28.03 -67.15 26.33
CA VAL A 427 27.74 -65.91 25.59
C VAL A 427 27.22 -66.28 24.20
N TRP A 428 26.07 -65.72 23.82
CA TRP A 428 25.34 -66.09 22.62
C TRP A 428 25.10 -64.86 21.73
N GLU A 429 25.82 -64.80 20.60
CA GLU A 429 25.66 -63.79 19.55
C GLU A 429 25.11 -64.45 18.28
N LYS A 430 24.05 -63.87 17.68
CA LYS A 430 23.39 -64.43 16.48
C LYS A 430 24.32 -64.65 15.29
N GLU A 431 25.36 -63.82 15.16
CA GLU A 431 26.27 -63.83 13.99
C GLU A 431 27.53 -64.67 14.19
N LYS A 432 27.84 -65.12 15.42
CA LYS A 432 29.06 -65.89 15.72
C LYS A 432 28.86 -67.40 15.85
N GLY A 433 27.62 -67.89 15.71
CA GLY A 433 27.37 -69.31 15.46
C GLY A 433 27.77 -70.29 16.58
N THR A 434 27.71 -69.86 17.85
CA THR A 434 28.02 -70.73 19.01
C THR A 434 26.78 -71.00 19.86
N LEU A 435 26.04 -72.05 19.52
CA LEU A 435 24.93 -72.57 20.33
C LEU A 435 25.07 -74.08 20.46
N LEU A 436 25.03 -74.59 21.69
CA LEU A 436 24.71 -76.00 21.93
C LEU A 436 23.25 -76.23 21.50
N GLU A 437 22.92 -77.43 21.01
CA GLU A 437 21.61 -77.80 20.42
C GLU A 437 20.36 -77.47 21.28
N ARG A 438 20.55 -77.19 22.58
CA ARG A 438 19.50 -76.74 23.51
C ARG A 438 19.01 -75.31 23.25
N TYR A 439 19.88 -74.37 22.91
CA TYR A 439 19.57 -72.93 22.95
C TYR A 439 19.46 -72.35 21.54
N THR A 440 18.57 -71.38 21.35
CA THR A 440 18.34 -70.69 20.07
C THR A 440 18.02 -69.22 20.32
N VAL A 441 18.55 -68.30 19.49
CA VAL A 441 18.29 -66.85 19.62
C VAL A 441 17.63 -66.33 18.35
N GLU A 442 16.36 -65.95 18.48
CA GLU A 442 15.59 -65.32 17.41
C GLU A 442 15.46 -63.82 17.64
N GLN A 443 15.30 -63.06 16.54
CA GLN A 443 15.12 -61.61 16.59
C GLN A 443 14.00 -61.21 15.64
N SER A 444 13.01 -60.50 16.16
CA SER A 444 11.89 -59.95 15.39
C SER A 444 11.82 -58.42 15.55
N LYS A 445 11.28 -57.75 14.54
CA LYS A 445 10.92 -56.33 14.60
C LYS A 445 9.41 -56.25 14.77
N PRO A 446 8.86 -56.12 16.01
CA PRO A 446 7.42 -56.06 16.23
C PRO A 446 6.81 -54.87 15.47
N HIS A 447 5.79 -55.14 14.67
CA HIS A 447 5.27 -54.21 13.64
C HIS A 447 4.55 -52.96 14.21
N SER A 448 4.48 -52.82 15.53
CA SER A 448 3.70 -51.80 16.26
C SER A 448 4.54 -50.67 16.87
N GLN A 449 5.86 -50.78 16.93
CA GLN A 449 6.74 -49.78 17.57
C GLN A 449 8.01 -49.54 16.73
N GLY A 450 8.14 -48.33 16.18
CA GLY A 450 9.27 -47.95 15.34
C GLY A 450 10.60 -48.00 16.10
N GLY A 451 11.58 -48.74 15.57
CA GLY A 451 12.90 -48.92 16.19
C GLY A 451 12.98 -50.02 17.25
N ALA A 452 11.85 -50.62 17.67
CA ALA A 452 11.87 -51.72 18.63
C ALA A 452 12.35 -53.04 18.00
N VAL A 453 13.15 -53.79 18.75
CA VAL A 453 13.61 -55.15 18.43
C VAL A 453 13.26 -56.06 19.60
N LEU A 454 12.56 -57.16 19.32
CA LEU A 454 12.34 -58.24 20.29
C LEU A 454 13.37 -59.36 20.00
N SER A 455 14.31 -59.52 20.92
CA SER A 455 15.24 -60.65 20.97
C SER A 455 14.66 -61.73 21.89
N THR A 456 14.57 -62.97 21.42
CA THR A 456 14.05 -64.11 22.20
C THR A 456 15.11 -65.20 22.29
N LEU A 457 15.48 -65.57 23.51
CA LEU A 457 16.30 -66.76 23.79
C LEU A 457 15.37 -67.94 24.10
N THR A 458 15.31 -68.90 23.19
CA THR A 458 14.46 -70.09 23.30
C THR A 458 15.30 -71.28 23.77
N ILE A 459 14.82 -71.97 24.81
CA ILE A 459 15.46 -73.10 25.49
C ILE A 459 14.64 -74.36 25.20
N ASN A 460 15.19 -75.33 24.47
CA ASN A 460 14.54 -76.61 24.20
C ASN A 460 14.78 -77.60 25.35
N ASN A 461 13.71 -78.04 26.04
CA ASN A 461 13.78 -78.90 27.24
C ASN A 461 14.51 -78.20 28.41
N VAL A 462 13.80 -77.28 29.07
CA VAL A 462 14.27 -76.49 30.22
C VAL A 462 14.63 -77.39 31.40
N MET A 463 15.81 -77.18 31.97
CA MET A 463 16.36 -77.94 33.09
C MET A 463 16.38 -77.11 34.37
N GLU A 464 16.43 -77.78 35.53
CA GLU A 464 16.56 -77.15 36.86
C GLU A 464 17.71 -76.12 36.91
N SER A 465 18.83 -76.44 36.25
CA SER A 465 20.00 -75.58 36.15
C SER A 465 19.76 -74.25 35.41
N ASP A 466 18.75 -74.16 34.54
CA ASP A 466 18.39 -72.98 33.73
C ASP A 466 17.70 -71.88 34.56
N PHE A 467 17.10 -72.23 35.71
CA PHE A 467 16.51 -71.27 36.65
C PHE A 467 17.52 -70.68 37.66
N HIS A 468 18.62 -71.39 37.93
CA HIS A 468 19.58 -71.06 38.99
C HIS A 468 20.47 -69.82 38.73
N SER A 469 20.33 -69.13 37.60
CA SER A 469 21.10 -67.91 37.30
C SER A 469 20.36 -67.01 36.31
N PRO A 470 20.44 -65.68 36.45
CA PRO A 470 19.78 -64.76 35.54
C PRO A 470 20.43 -64.74 34.15
N TYR A 471 19.64 -64.30 33.18
CA TYR A 471 20.01 -64.08 31.80
C TYR A 471 20.24 -62.58 31.58
N ASN A 472 21.46 -62.21 31.19
CA ASN A 472 21.79 -60.84 30.83
C ASN A 472 21.51 -60.65 29.33
N CYS A 473 20.46 -59.89 29.00
CA CYS A 473 20.29 -59.38 27.64
C CYS A 473 21.01 -58.04 27.53
N THR A 474 22.02 -57.94 26.68
CA THR A 474 22.72 -56.68 26.38
C THR A 474 22.56 -56.34 24.90
N ALA A 475 22.26 -55.07 24.62
CA ALA A 475 22.24 -54.50 23.29
C ALA A 475 23.21 -53.31 23.23
N TRP A 476 23.92 -53.15 22.12
CA TRP A 476 24.83 -52.04 21.85
C TRP A 476 24.34 -51.26 20.63
N ASN A 477 24.50 -49.95 20.68
CA ASN A 477 24.58 -49.10 19.49
C ASN A 477 25.80 -48.16 19.61
N SER A 478 25.93 -47.21 18.69
CA SER A 478 26.99 -46.18 18.67
C SER A 478 27.11 -45.33 19.96
N PHE A 479 26.09 -45.31 20.82
CA PHE A 479 26.06 -44.56 22.09
C PHE A 479 26.37 -45.44 23.32
N GLY A 480 26.55 -46.75 23.14
CA GLY A 480 26.99 -47.67 24.19
C GLY A 480 26.03 -48.84 24.46
N PRO A 481 26.27 -49.61 25.53
CA PRO A 481 25.45 -50.74 25.94
C PRO A 481 24.24 -50.34 26.79
N GLY A 482 23.11 -50.98 26.54
CA GLY A 482 22.03 -51.16 27.51
C GLY A 482 21.93 -52.63 27.90
N THR A 483 21.78 -52.93 29.19
CA THR A 483 21.67 -54.30 29.73
C THR A 483 20.43 -54.44 30.61
N MET A 484 19.70 -55.54 30.44
CA MET A 484 18.67 -55.99 31.37
C MET A 484 19.07 -57.36 31.94
N ILE A 485 18.82 -57.54 33.23
CA ILE A 485 18.98 -58.80 33.95
C ILE A 485 17.59 -59.41 34.09
N ILE A 486 17.40 -60.62 33.55
CA ILE A 486 16.11 -61.32 33.54
C ILE A 486 16.26 -62.63 34.33
N THR A 487 15.51 -62.79 35.42
CA THR A 487 15.41 -64.08 36.14
C THR A 487 14.35 -64.95 35.47
N LEU A 488 14.70 -66.23 35.28
CA LEU A 488 13.75 -67.25 34.83
C LEU A 488 13.33 -68.06 36.06
N GLU A 489 12.04 -68.07 36.38
CA GLU A 489 11.46 -68.82 37.49
C GLU A 489 10.74 -70.08 36.98
N GLU A 490 10.82 -71.18 37.75
CA GLU A 490 10.10 -72.41 37.42
C GLU A 490 8.61 -72.18 37.66
N LYS A 491 7.82 -72.26 36.57
CA LYS A 491 6.39 -72.10 36.63
C LYS A 491 5.75 -73.36 37.21
N GLU A 492 5.41 -73.33 38.48
CA GLU A 492 4.71 -74.43 39.13
C GLU A 492 3.44 -74.80 38.35
N ILE A 493 3.31 -76.09 38.02
CA ILE A 493 2.09 -76.65 37.45
C ILE A 493 1.07 -76.73 38.58
N VAL A 494 0.32 -75.65 38.81
CA VAL A 494 -0.87 -75.66 39.69
C VAL A 494 -1.74 -76.85 39.29
N PRO A 495 -1.90 -77.88 40.15
CA PRO A 495 -2.58 -79.10 39.75
C PRO A 495 -4.00 -78.75 39.31
N VAL A 496 -4.45 -79.32 38.18
CA VAL A 496 -5.83 -79.11 37.70
C VAL A 496 -6.85 -79.49 38.78
N GLY A 497 -6.49 -80.43 39.67
CA GLY A 497 -7.26 -80.78 40.88
C GLY A 497 -7.42 -79.66 41.93
N ILE A 498 -6.55 -78.64 41.99
CA ILE A 498 -6.73 -77.47 42.86
C ILE A 498 -7.69 -76.45 42.20
N ILE A 499 -7.58 -76.23 40.89
CA ILE A 499 -8.51 -75.33 40.18
C ILE A 499 -9.92 -75.96 40.10
N ALA A 500 -9.99 -77.26 39.81
CA ALA A 500 -11.23 -78.04 39.87
C ALA A 500 -11.74 -78.18 41.32
N GLY A 501 -10.86 -78.46 42.28
CA GLY A 501 -11.21 -78.58 43.70
C GLY A 501 -11.72 -77.26 44.30
N GLY A 502 -11.14 -76.13 43.92
CA GLY A 502 -11.59 -74.79 44.31
C GLY A 502 -12.92 -74.40 43.66
N THR A 503 -13.09 -74.66 42.36
CA THR A 503 -14.36 -74.37 41.67
C THR A 503 -15.50 -75.29 42.11
N VAL A 504 -15.25 -76.59 42.26
CA VAL A 504 -16.23 -77.56 42.79
C VAL A 504 -16.48 -77.31 44.28
N GLY A 505 -15.45 -77.02 45.08
CA GLY A 505 -15.57 -76.69 46.51
C GLY A 505 -16.40 -75.42 46.74
N SER A 506 -16.11 -74.34 46.03
CA SER A 506 -16.92 -73.12 46.05
C SER A 506 -18.34 -73.37 45.53
N SER A 507 -18.52 -74.18 44.48
CA SER A 507 -19.86 -74.53 43.97
C SER A 507 -20.67 -75.32 44.99
N ILE A 508 -20.06 -76.28 45.69
CA ILE A 508 -20.71 -77.08 46.75
C ILE A 508 -20.99 -76.22 47.98
N LEU A 509 -20.06 -75.38 48.42
CA LEU A 509 -20.29 -74.44 49.53
C LEU A 509 -21.41 -73.45 49.21
N LEU A 510 -21.46 -72.93 47.98
CA LEU A 510 -22.51 -72.01 47.53
C LEU A 510 -23.86 -72.73 47.39
N LEU A 511 -23.89 -74.00 46.96
CA LEU A 511 -25.09 -74.85 46.99
C LEU A 511 -25.57 -75.12 48.42
N ILE A 512 -24.68 -75.47 49.35
CA ILE A 512 -24.99 -75.69 50.76
C ILE A 512 -25.51 -74.40 51.39
N PHE A 513 -24.88 -73.26 51.09
CA PHE A 513 -25.32 -71.95 51.57
C PHE A 513 -26.71 -71.58 51.03
N LEU A 514 -26.97 -71.79 49.73
CA LEU A 514 -28.29 -71.58 49.13
C LEU A 514 -29.36 -72.53 49.69
N LEU A 515 -29.02 -73.79 49.96
CA LEU A 515 -29.91 -74.75 50.61
C LEU A 515 -30.19 -74.39 52.07
N ALA A 516 -29.19 -73.94 52.82
CA ALA A 516 -29.34 -73.44 54.18
C ALA A 516 -30.20 -72.15 54.22
N LEU A 517 -29.97 -71.23 53.28
CA LEU A 517 -30.78 -70.01 53.11
C LEU A 517 -32.23 -70.37 52.75
N ALA A 518 -32.45 -71.30 51.82
CA ALA A 518 -33.78 -71.79 51.46
C ALA A 518 -34.49 -72.47 52.63
N PHE A 519 -33.78 -73.27 53.44
CA PHE A 519 -34.32 -73.92 54.63
C PHE A 519 -34.63 -72.91 55.76
N TYR A 520 -33.79 -71.88 55.92
CA TYR A 520 -34.01 -70.78 56.85
C TYR A 520 -35.24 -69.95 56.46
N LEU A 521 -35.36 -69.56 55.18
CA LEU A 521 -36.53 -68.85 54.64
C LEU A 521 -37.79 -69.71 54.67
N TYR A 522 -37.69 -71.03 54.45
CA TYR A 522 -38.79 -71.98 54.63
C TYR A 522 -39.23 -72.06 56.11
N ARG A 523 -38.29 -72.12 57.06
CA ARG A 523 -38.59 -72.06 58.50
C ARG A 523 -39.24 -70.73 58.89
N GLN A 524 -38.75 -69.59 58.42
CA GLN A 524 -39.41 -68.29 58.65
C GLN A 524 -40.84 -68.27 58.09
N ARG A 525 -41.05 -68.73 56.85
CA ARG A 525 -42.39 -68.83 56.22
C ARG A 525 -43.35 -69.79 56.95
N LYS A 526 -42.84 -70.77 57.71
CA LYS A 526 -43.67 -71.67 58.53
C LYS A 526 -43.82 -71.22 59.99
N GLY A 527 -42.93 -70.39 60.51
CA GLY A 527 -42.94 -69.89 61.89
C GLY A 527 -43.84 -68.67 62.12
N SER A 528 -43.93 -67.75 61.14
CA SER A 528 -44.61 -66.45 61.31
C SER A 528 -46.14 -66.53 61.11
N ARG A 529 -46.83 -67.29 61.97
CA ARG A 529 -48.31 -67.28 62.11
C ARG A 529 -48.76 -67.44 63.57
N ARG A 530 -48.36 -66.49 64.42
CA ARG A 530 -49.02 -66.11 65.69
C ARG A 530 -48.42 -64.77 66.14
N GLY A 531 -49.27 -63.79 66.44
CA GLY A 531 -48.86 -62.48 66.95
C GLY A 531 -49.70 -62.08 68.16
N VAL A 532 -49.12 -61.24 69.03
CA VAL A 532 -49.79 -60.48 70.10
C VAL A 532 -49.10 -59.09 70.16
N THR A 533 -49.78 -58.11 70.74
CA THR A 533 -49.56 -56.66 70.56
C THR A 533 -48.95 -55.93 71.76
N LEU A 534 -48.48 -54.70 71.48
CA LEU A 534 -48.43 -53.52 72.38
C LEU A 534 -47.37 -53.45 73.49
N GLY A 535 -46.73 -52.26 73.58
CA GLY A 535 -45.82 -51.87 74.66
C GLY A 535 -44.83 -50.76 74.27
N LYS A 536 -45.23 -49.49 74.43
CA LYS A 536 -44.30 -48.32 74.40
C LYS A 536 -43.65 -48.12 75.80
N PRO A 537 -42.54 -47.36 75.90
CA PRO A 537 -42.68 -45.93 76.24
C PRO A 537 -41.91 -44.99 75.30
N ASP A 538 -42.24 -43.70 75.36
CA ASP A 538 -41.64 -42.59 74.60
C ASP A 538 -40.50 -41.90 75.37
N ILE A 539 -39.63 -41.15 74.67
CA ILE A 539 -39.01 -39.90 75.14
C ILE A 539 -38.57 -39.05 73.92
N LYS A 540 -38.42 -37.73 74.10
CA LYS A 540 -38.35 -36.75 73.01
C LYS A 540 -36.95 -36.49 72.44
N VAL A 541 -36.93 -36.43 71.10
CA VAL A 541 -36.32 -35.39 70.25
C VAL A 541 -35.35 -34.41 70.92
N GLU A 542 -34.11 -34.43 70.43
CA GLU A 542 -33.29 -33.22 70.24
C GLU A 542 -32.62 -33.32 68.85
N THR A 543 -32.26 -32.20 68.22
CA THR A 543 -31.95 -32.15 66.78
C THR A 543 -30.68 -31.36 66.47
N VAL A 544 -29.63 -32.07 66.02
CA VAL A 544 -28.48 -31.52 65.29
C VAL A 544 -28.02 -32.56 64.26
N ASN A 545 -27.57 -32.11 63.08
CA ASN A 545 -26.95 -32.97 62.07
C ASN A 545 -25.60 -33.54 62.57
N LYS A 546 -25.27 -34.81 62.23
CA LYS A 546 -24.02 -35.18 61.51
C LYS A 546 -23.99 -36.69 61.15
N GLU A 547 -23.23 -36.99 60.10
CA GLU A 547 -22.82 -38.29 59.53
C GLU A 547 -22.89 -39.56 60.42
N THR A 548 -23.35 -40.66 59.80
CA THR A 548 -23.07 -42.03 60.23
C THR A 548 -21.78 -42.56 59.59
N HIS A 549 -20.86 -43.10 60.40
CA HIS A 549 -19.70 -43.86 59.93
C HIS A 549 -19.36 -44.94 60.96
N SER A 550 -19.44 -46.22 60.60
CA SER A 550 -18.96 -47.37 61.38
C SER A 550 -18.98 -48.62 60.48
N LEU A 551 -17.97 -49.50 60.41
CA LEU A 551 -16.59 -49.51 60.91
C LEU A 551 -15.68 -50.01 59.75
N GLU A 552 -14.47 -49.46 59.52
CA GLU A 552 -13.14 -50.06 59.86
C GLU A 552 -12.85 -51.40 59.14
N GLU A 553 -11.68 -51.74 58.58
CA GLU A 553 -10.37 -51.13 58.18
C GLU A 553 -9.73 -52.19 57.23
N GLU A 554 -8.67 -52.07 56.41
CA GLU A 554 -7.71 -51.06 55.88
C GLU A 554 -7.11 -51.75 54.60
N SER A 555 -6.43 -51.15 53.60
CA SER A 555 -6.00 -49.78 53.29
C SER A 555 -5.80 -49.60 51.76
N GLY A 556 -5.14 -48.52 51.32
CA GLY A 556 -4.49 -48.43 50.00
C GLY A 556 -5.19 -47.55 48.95
N SER A 557 -4.39 -46.78 48.19
CA SER A 557 -4.81 -45.82 47.14
C SER A 557 -4.39 -46.33 45.73
N VAL A 558 -4.76 -45.77 44.55
CA VAL A 558 -5.00 -44.38 44.10
C VAL A 558 -5.98 -44.29 42.88
N SER A 559 -6.86 -43.27 42.88
CA SER A 559 -7.48 -42.51 41.75
C SER A 559 -8.05 -43.16 40.45
N THR A 560 -9.37 -43.35 40.46
CA THR A 560 -10.40 -42.90 39.47
C THR A 560 -10.06 -42.47 38.01
N ALA A 561 -10.56 -43.27 37.06
CA ALA A 561 -11.51 -42.98 35.94
C ALA A 561 -11.85 -41.55 35.43
N THR A 562 -12.25 -41.46 34.14
CA THR A 562 -13.43 -40.69 33.63
C THR A 562 -13.86 -41.15 32.20
N ARG A 563 -15.14 -40.95 31.83
CA ARG A 563 -15.75 -41.25 30.50
C ARG A 563 -15.71 -40.03 29.56
N MET A 564 -15.93 -40.21 28.24
CA MET A 564 -17.07 -39.59 27.51
C MET A 564 -17.25 -40.12 26.07
N VAL A 565 -18.49 -40.51 25.80
CA VAL A 565 -19.22 -40.78 24.52
C VAL A 565 -19.26 -39.51 23.64
N LYS A 566 -19.38 -39.47 22.30
CA LYS A 566 -19.39 -40.44 21.16
C LYS A 566 -19.51 -39.65 19.85
N ALA A 567 -18.99 -40.16 18.73
CA ALA A 567 -19.48 -39.84 17.39
C ALA A 567 -19.61 -41.12 16.53
N MET A 568 -20.61 -41.20 15.66
CA MET A 568 -20.86 -42.32 14.75
C MET A 568 -21.10 -41.76 13.34
N TYR A 569 -20.54 -42.42 12.32
CA TYR A 569 -21.30 -42.78 11.12
C TYR A 569 -20.71 -44.05 10.49
N SER A 570 -21.58 -44.88 9.92
CA SER A 570 -21.24 -46.04 9.08
C SER A 570 -22.32 -46.20 7.99
N VAL A 571 -22.10 -47.12 7.05
CA VAL A 571 -22.58 -47.05 5.65
C VAL A 571 -23.65 -48.11 5.30
N ARG A 572 -24.47 -47.82 4.25
CA ARG A 572 -25.51 -48.66 3.56
C ARG A 572 -26.81 -48.93 4.34
N GLY A 573 -28.02 -48.95 3.75
CA GLY A 573 -28.44 -48.83 2.35
C GLY A 573 -29.89 -49.32 2.13
N ALA A 574 -30.60 -48.76 1.13
CA ALA A 574 -31.91 -49.18 0.56
C ALA A 574 -33.14 -49.13 1.55
N THR A 575 -34.43 -49.05 1.18
CA THR A 575 -35.25 -48.79 -0.04
C THR A 575 -36.37 -47.80 0.40
N GLY A 576 -37.20 -47.07 -0.37
CA GLY A 576 -37.66 -47.05 -1.78
C GLY A 576 -39.15 -46.60 -1.79
N THR A 577 -39.66 -45.99 -2.87
CA THR A 577 -41.09 -45.57 -3.10
C THR A 577 -41.70 -44.50 -2.14
N THR A 578 -42.64 -43.61 -2.49
CA THR A 578 -43.38 -43.25 -3.74
C THR A 578 -44.02 -41.84 -3.64
N SER A 579 -44.31 -41.17 -4.78
CA SER A 579 -45.26 -40.02 -4.97
C SER A 579 -45.02 -38.70 -4.18
N SER A 580 -45.41 -37.49 -4.63
CA SER A 580 -45.97 -36.96 -5.90
C SER A 580 -45.73 -35.43 -6.00
N GLY A 581 -45.74 -34.84 -7.19
CA GLY A 581 -45.77 -33.37 -7.39
C GLY A 581 -47.21 -32.80 -7.46
N PRO A 582 -47.48 -31.62 -8.08
CA PRO A 582 -46.53 -30.71 -8.77
C PRO A 582 -46.76 -29.19 -8.54
N ALA A 583 -45.88 -28.37 -9.14
CA ALA A 583 -46.07 -27.01 -9.72
C ALA A 583 -46.69 -25.83 -8.91
N GLY A 584 -46.11 -24.62 -9.08
CA GLY A 584 -46.78 -23.37 -8.66
C GLY A 584 -45.92 -22.09 -8.69
N GLY A 585 -46.26 -21.15 -9.56
CA GLY A 585 -45.83 -19.74 -9.62
C GLY A 585 -46.61 -19.01 -10.72
N PRO A 586 -46.44 -17.71 -10.99
CA PRO A 586 -45.61 -16.69 -10.31
C PRO A 586 -46.48 -15.56 -9.69
N GLY A 587 -45.88 -14.42 -9.34
CA GLY A 587 -46.61 -13.20 -8.91
C GLY A 587 -46.09 -11.92 -9.57
N GLY A 588 -47.00 -11.01 -9.95
CA GLY A 588 -46.74 -9.59 -10.23
C GLY A 588 -47.18 -8.71 -9.04
N ALA A 589 -47.46 -7.41 -9.15
CA ALA A 589 -47.05 -6.36 -10.10
C ALA A 589 -47.61 -5.00 -9.60
N VAL A 590 -46.78 -3.94 -9.60
CA VAL A 590 -47.12 -2.49 -9.67
C VAL A 590 -48.21 -1.88 -8.72
N ALA A 591 -47.76 -1.09 -7.73
CA ALA A 591 -48.32 0.21 -7.29
C ALA A 591 -47.27 0.88 -6.36
N ALA A 592 -46.81 2.14 -6.44
CA ALA A 592 -47.39 3.47 -6.74
C ALA A 592 -47.91 4.23 -5.50
N GLY A 593 -47.26 5.35 -5.12
CA GLY A 593 -47.89 6.42 -4.32
C GLY A 593 -47.07 7.15 -3.22
N ALA A 594 -47.07 8.49 -3.33
CA ALA A 594 -47.07 9.50 -2.25
C ALA A 594 -45.78 9.89 -1.45
N VAL A 595 -45.73 11.19 -1.12
CA VAL A 595 -44.79 11.92 -0.25
C VAL A 595 -45.63 12.72 0.75
N PRO A 596 -45.37 12.63 2.07
CA PRO A 596 -44.86 13.79 2.85
C PRO A 596 -43.81 13.35 3.91
N GLY A 597 -43.14 14.21 4.69
CA GLY A 597 -43.16 15.68 4.80
C GLY A 597 -42.19 16.13 5.92
N VAL A 598 -41.97 17.43 6.08
CA VAL A 598 -40.98 18.01 7.03
C VAL A 598 -41.57 18.28 8.41
N PRO A 599 -40.80 18.04 9.49
CA PRO A 599 -40.78 18.96 10.63
C PRO A 599 -39.34 19.41 10.98
N GLY A 600 -39.18 20.67 11.39
CA GLY A 600 -37.93 21.20 11.92
C GLY A 600 -38.13 21.88 13.28
N SER A 601 -37.06 22.27 13.98
CA SER A 601 -37.17 23.14 15.16
C SER A 601 -35.87 23.82 15.61
N ARG A 602 -36.04 25.09 15.99
CA ARG A 602 -35.28 25.92 16.94
C ARG A 602 -33.77 26.17 16.72
N ALA A 603 -33.48 27.45 16.50
CA ALA A 603 -32.22 28.08 16.88
C ALA A 603 -32.27 28.58 18.34
N GLY A 604 -31.09 28.89 18.90
CA GLY A 604 -30.88 29.65 20.14
C GLY A 604 -29.59 30.47 20.02
N TYR A 605 -29.53 31.64 20.65
CA TYR A 605 -28.44 32.61 20.49
C TYR A 605 -28.05 33.23 21.84
N CYS A 606 -26.84 33.81 21.90
CA CYS A 606 -26.21 34.46 23.07
C CYS A 606 -25.78 33.50 24.21
N GLY A 607 -24.67 33.75 24.91
CA GLY A 607 -23.63 34.76 24.69
C GLY A 607 -22.67 34.93 25.88
N LEU A 608 -21.40 35.26 25.60
CA LEU A 608 -20.34 35.81 26.45
C LEU A 608 -20.22 35.38 27.94
N LEU A 609 -19.03 34.88 28.30
CA LEU A 609 -18.33 35.28 29.53
C LEU A 609 -16.81 35.22 29.30
N ASP A 610 -16.07 36.16 29.89
CA ASP A 610 -14.61 36.25 29.78
C ASP A 610 -13.89 35.31 30.75
N ASN A 611 -12.66 34.93 30.42
CA ASN A 611 -11.59 34.95 31.42
C ASN A 611 -10.21 35.19 30.78
N ASN A 612 -9.30 35.80 31.53
CA ASN A 612 -7.97 36.20 31.08
C ASN A 612 -6.91 35.66 32.04
N SER A 613 -6.02 34.78 31.57
CA SER A 613 -4.90 34.26 32.34
C SER A 613 -3.66 34.04 31.47
N GLN A 614 -2.72 34.98 31.57
CA GLN A 614 -1.33 34.74 31.15
C GLN A 614 -0.70 33.71 32.10
N LEU A 615 0.03 32.74 31.55
CA LEU A 615 1.05 31.99 32.28
C LEU A 615 2.34 31.95 31.46
N THR A 616 3.47 32.00 32.16
CA THR A 616 4.81 32.17 31.60
C THR A 616 5.38 30.85 31.07
N TYR A 617 6.14 30.94 29.99
CA TYR A 617 6.79 29.79 29.35
C TYR A 617 8.18 29.58 29.95
N ASP A 618 8.31 28.62 30.88
CA ASP A 618 9.58 28.33 31.53
C ASP A 618 10.58 27.58 30.64
N ASN A 619 11.86 27.89 30.82
CA ASN A 619 12.95 27.52 29.92
C ASN A 619 13.80 26.37 30.47
N TYR A 620 13.61 25.15 29.95
CA TYR A 620 14.43 23.98 30.29
C TYR A 620 15.34 23.58 29.13
N GLY A 621 16.61 24.01 29.21
CA GLY A 621 17.66 23.56 28.30
C GLY A 621 18.35 22.27 28.80
N TYR A 622 18.56 21.31 27.89
CA TYR A 622 19.49 20.19 28.07
C TYR A 622 20.58 20.27 26.99
N PRO A 623 21.86 19.97 27.30
CA PRO A 623 22.96 20.13 26.36
C PRO A 623 23.07 18.97 25.36
N ALA A 624 23.07 19.28 24.07
CA ALA A 624 23.38 18.31 23.02
C ALA A 624 24.88 18.37 22.65
N GLN A 625 25.63 17.33 22.99
CA GLN A 625 26.95 17.06 22.44
C GLN A 625 26.83 16.03 21.31
N TYR A 626 27.25 16.38 20.08
CA TYR A 626 27.95 15.50 19.12
C TYR A 626 28.54 16.35 17.97
N PRO A 627 29.64 15.92 17.32
CA PRO A 627 30.44 16.80 16.46
C PRO A 627 29.94 16.92 15.01
N THR A 628 30.32 18.02 14.36
CA THR A 628 30.01 18.30 12.95
C THR A 628 31.05 17.69 12.00
N TYR A 629 30.60 16.81 11.11
CA TYR A 629 31.40 16.36 9.96
C TYR A 629 31.27 17.37 8.80
N ARG A 630 32.38 18.01 8.42
CA ARG A 630 32.49 18.71 7.12
C ARG A 630 32.77 17.69 6.02
N VAL A 631 31.94 17.67 4.99
CA VAL A 631 32.30 17.07 3.69
C VAL A 631 32.85 18.19 2.80
N GLY A 632 34.13 18.10 2.43
CA GLY A 632 34.74 19.02 1.47
C GLY A 632 34.52 18.53 0.04
N PHE A 633 34.10 19.41 -0.85
CA PHE A 633 34.03 19.13 -2.29
C PHE A 633 35.41 19.29 -2.93
N ALA A 634 35.81 18.33 -3.75
CA ALA A 634 36.98 18.41 -4.62
C ALA A 634 36.56 18.75 -6.07
N PRO A 635 37.39 19.47 -6.84
CA PRO A 635 37.10 19.77 -8.24
C PRO A 635 37.31 18.55 -9.16
N PRO A 636 36.69 18.52 -10.36
CA PRO A 636 36.86 17.44 -11.33
C PRO A 636 38.24 17.50 -12.02
N LEU A 637 38.72 16.33 -12.45
CA LEU A 637 39.92 16.19 -13.29
C LEU A 637 39.51 16.12 -14.77
N GLU A 638 40.27 16.79 -15.64
CA GLU A 638 40.10 16.70 -17.10
C GLU A 638 40.69 15.39 -17.64
N GLY A 639 39.97 14.72 -18.55
CA GLY A 639 40.43 13.50 -19.21
C GLY A 639 41.36 13.79 -20.38
N GLY A 640 42.57 13.21 -20.35
CA GLY A 640 43.57 13.37 -21.41
C GLY A 640 43.20 12.69 -22.73
N THR A 641 43.78 13.19 -23.82
CA THR A 641 43.73 12.57 -25.15
C THR A 641 44.74 11.43 -25.25
N ASP A 642 44.39 10.34 -25.94
CA ASP A 642 45.31 9.24 -26.23
C ASP A 642 45.57 9.10 -27.75
N TYR A 643 46.76 8.62 -28.10
CA TYR A 643 47.31 8.60 -29.46
C TYR A 643 47.30 7.17 -30.04
N SER A 644 46.83 7.01 -31.29
CA SER A 644 46.90 5.74 -32.01
C SER A 644 48.01 5.73 -33.08
N PRO A 645 48.92 4.73 -33.10
CA PRO A 645 49.96 4.59 -34.12
C PRO A 645 49.45 3.88 -35.40
N PRO A 646 50.10 4.07 -36.56
CA PRO A 646 49.60 3.56 -37.84
C PRO A 646 50.21 2.22 -38.30
N GLY A 647 49.34 1.33 -38.79
CA GLY A 647 49.60 0.54 -40.02
C GLY A 647 50.36 -0.79 -39.93
N THR A 648 49.72 -1.84 -40.42
CA THR A 648 50.38 -2.83 -41.30
C THR A 648 49.34 -3.51 -42.20
N ASP A 649 49.75 -3.93 -43.40
CA ASP A 649 48.89 -4.43 -44.48
C ASP A 649 48.99 -5.97 -44.59
N TYR A 650 47.87 -6.67 -44.80
CA TYR A 650 47.82 -7.99 -45.44
C TYR A 650 46.38 -8.39 -45.85
N SER A 651 46.18 -8.56 -47.15
CA SER A 651 45.11 -9.40 -47.79
C SER A 651 45.78 -10.64 -48.41
N PRO A 652 45.10 -11.66 -49.02
CA PRO A 652 43.67 -11.83 -49.35
C PRO A 652 43.19 -13.27 -48.94
N PRO A 653 42.31 -14.04 -49.65
CA PRO A 653 41.28 -13.72 -50.65
C PRO A 653 39.88 -14.37 -50.44
N ARG A 654 38.85 -13.76 -51.06
CA ARG A 654 37.65 -14.36 -51.68
C ARG A 654 36.79 -15.39 -50.89
N HIS A 655 35.50 -15.05 -50.75
CA HIS A 655 34.45 -15.85 -51.42
C HIS A 655 33.32 -14.96 -51.93
N THR A 656 32.68 -15.32 -53.05
CA THR A 656 31.63 -14.51 -53.69
C THR A 656 30.35 -15.31 -53.93
N GLN A 657 29.25 -14.85 -53.33
CA GLN A 657 27.87 -15.16 -53.71
C GLN A 657 26.99 -13.99 -53.22
N ARG A 658 25.82 -13.68 -53.80
CA ARG A 658 25.35 -13.66 -55.21
C ARG A 658 24.02 -12.91 -55.14
N MET A 659 23.75 -11.96 -56.03
CA MET A 659 22.45 -11.27 -56.01
C MET A 659 21.27 -12.24 -56.20
N GLN A 660 20.18 -11.98 -55.50
CA GLN A 660 18.83 -12.30 -55.93
C GLN A 660 17.97 -11.04 -55.75
N THR A 661 17.16 -10.73 -56.76
CA THR A 661 16.30 -9.53 -56.84
C THR A 661 14.90 -9.92 -57.29
N HIS A 662 13.93 -9.08 -56.95
CA HIS A 662 12.48 -9.29 -57.14
C HIS A 662 11.89 -10.38 -56.23
N VAL A 663 10.65 -10.23 -55.74
CA VAL A 663 9.64 -9.17 -56.02
C VAL A 663 9.55 -8.20 -54.86
#